data_AF-A0A9W9I0R2-F1
#
_entry.id   AF-A0A9W9I0R2-F1
#
_cell.length_a   1.000
_cell.length_b   1.000
_cell.length_c   1.000
_cell.angle_alpha   90.00
_cell.angle_beta   90.00
_cell.angle_gamma   90.00
#
_symmetry.space_group_name_H-M   'P 1'
#
loop_
_entity.id
_entity.type
_entity.pdbx_description
1 polymer ?
#
loop_
_entity_poly.entity_id
_entity_poly.type
_entity_poly.pdbx_seq_one_letter_code
_entity_poly.pdbx_strand_id
1 'polypeptide(L)'
;MGGEAPHLAPAPATSSLPRLAERPVGQRITKIYTDRLKQFTATGQYEGQNLVSKYYEAVNSDEDHVKLSVYSVPGQERPPFDEATSHEFRPTHIGESFGPAWSTHWFRIQLTVPEDMRKKERLEFHWDANNEGLVWTDDGRPLQGLTGGGERVEWIIPDEWRDGKEHTFYIEMACNGMFGNAPGGDSIQPPDPDKSYTLSKAQITAVNLAARALYYDFWIIGDAAREFPADSWEAHEANMTGNAMIDAFIAGDGSHESIEEARNIAKKYLGDKVDSAQVYESDTGPFVFAIGHCHIDTCWLWPWAETKRKVARSWSNQCDLMDRYPEHRFACSQAQQFKWLKEYYPTVFDRVKRWVKKGNFQPIGGSWVEHDTNMPSGESLVRQFLYGQRFFESHFGKRSTTFWLPDTFGYSTQIPQICRLAGMSRFFTQKLSWNNINNFPHTTFQWVSLDGSQVMCHMAPAETYTAEAHFGDLKRSVTQHKSMDKDKSSLLVFGKGDGGGGPTFEHLEKLRRCRGLSDKVGSLPRVKMGESVDDFFARLEENAANGTEFATWYGELYFELHRGTYTTQANNKRNNRKAEFLLRELEHLAAVASLYEKKGYSYPKQEIDEMWEGVLLCQFHDCLPGSSIEMCYDDSDKLYAEIFKTGEKLRKQALGALGVDRDSDKGGKQLVALNTLPWPRSEVVRISDGANPADNAYYACFNGTTGLMPCMTSDFETRNAAKIAETKPGVFSLENGKLKVEVQDGVITSLFDVNAKREVLAKDGKAGQLVIFDDKPLYWQAWDVEVFHLESRKELPRGKTVIAENSPYRVSVVTETRISDKSWVKTTISLSASVSDNESSYVEFESEVEWQETMKFLKVEFPVDVTNAEASYETQYGIVRRPTHYNTR
;
A
#
# COMPACT_ATOMS: atom_id res chain seq x y z
N MET A 1 -11.57 -21.10 100.19
CA MET A 1 -10.84 -22.25 99.64
C MET A 1 -11.01 -22.21 98.13
N GLY A 2 -9.91 -21.98 97.42
CA GLY A 2 -9.88 -21.83 95.97
C GLY A 2 -9.95 -23.18 95.26
N GLY A 3 -10.68 -23.22 94.15
CA GLY A 3 -10.61 -24.29 93.17
C GLY A 3 -9.73 -23.83 92.01
N GLU A 4 -8.59 -24.48 91.83
CA GLU A 4 -7.69 -24.28 90.70
C GLU A 4 -8.31 -24.88 89.43
N ALA A 5 -8.41 -24.06 88.39
CA ALA A 5 -8.78 -24.49 87.05
C ALA A 5 -7.62 -25.26 86.39
N PRO A 6 -7.89 -26.32 85.60
CA PRO A 6 -6.84 -27.07 84.93
C PRO A 6 -6.23 -26.22 83.81
N HIS A 7 -4.91 -26.01 83.88
CA HIS A 7 -4.10 -25.47 82.80
C HIS A 7 -4.19 -26.41 81.58
N LEU A 8 -4.97 -26.02 80.58
CA LEU A 8 -4.86 -26.54 79.22
C LEU A 8 -3.51 -26.10 78.66
N ALA A 9 -2.59 -27.05 78.48
CA ALA A 9 -1.37 -26.82 77.71
C ALA A 9 -1.77 -26.44 76.27
N PRO A 10 -1.29 -25.30 75.72
CA PRO A 10 -1.58 -24.95 74.34
C PRO A 10 -0.90 -25.97 73.43
N ALA A 11 -1.66 -26.51 72.47
CA ALA A 11 -1.13 -27.35 71.40
C ALA A 11 0.05 -26.62 70.73
N PRO A 12 1.17 -27.29 70.42
CA PRO A 12 2.27 -26.64 69.75
C PRO A 12 1.77 -26.16 68.38
N ALA A 13 1.74 -24.85 68.18
CA ALA A 13 1.57 -24.27 66.86
C ALA A 13 2.77 -24.76 66.02
N THR A 14 2.55 -25.77 65.17
CA THR A 14 3.53 -26.24 64.20
C THR A 14 3.68 -25.17 63.12
N SER A 15 4.44 -24.13 63.44
CA SER A 15 4.84 -23.12 62.46
C SER A 15 5.73 -23.78 61.41
N SER A 16 5.43 -23.55 60.13
CA SER A 16 6.28 -23.95 58.99
C SER A 16 7.51 -23.04 58.82
N LEU A 17 7.57 -21.92 59.54
CA LEU A 17 8.74 -21.04 59.54
C LEU A 17 9.85 -21.67 60.41
N PRO A 18 11.05 -21.92 59.86
CA PRO A 18 12.15 -22.53 60.60
C PRO A 18 12.57 -21.65 61.79
N ARG A 19 13.01 -22.28 62.88
CA ARG A 19 13.44 -21.59 64.11
C ARG A 19 14.71 -20.77 63.94
N LEU A 20 15.57 -21.16 63.01
CA LEU A 20 16.84 -20.49 62.71
C LEU A 20 16.90 -20.23 61.21
N ALA A 21 17.43 -19.07 60.82
CA ALA A 21 17.77 -18.82 59.44
C ALA A 21 19.03 -19.64 59.09
N GLU A 22 18.94 -20.52 58.09
CA GLU A 22 20.05 -21.37 57.66
C GLU A 22 21.21 -20.55 57.06
N ARG A 23 20.88 -19.44 56.38
CA ARG A 23 21.83 -18.50 55.76
C ARG A 23 21.16 -17.14 55.49
N PRO A 24 21.92 -16.06 55.32
CA PRO A 24 21.36 -14.81 54.81
C PRO A 24 20.84 -14.97 53.37
N VAL A 25 19.72 -14.31 53.06
CA VAL A 25 19.14 -14.20 51.70
C VAL A 25 19.06 -12.72 51.35
N GLY A 26 19.79 -12.30 50.31
CA GLY A 26 19.82 -10.91 49.85
C GLY A 26 18.62 -10.55 48.97
N GLN A 27 18.24 -9.28 48.96
CA GLN A 27 17.27 -8.75 47.99
C GLN A 27 17.86 -8.79 46.58
N ARG A 28 17.08 -9.29 45.62
CA ARG A 28 17.50 -9.34 44.20
C ARG A 28 17.57 -7.91 43.63
N ILE A 29 18.66 -7.60 42.91
CA ILE A 29 18.82 -6.33 42.21
C ILE A 29 18.07 -6.43 40.88
N THR A 30 16.88 -5.81 40.80
CA THR A 30 15.94 -5.95 39.67
C THR A 30 16.62 -5.87 38.30
N LYS A 31 17.41 -4.82 38.05
CA LYS A 31 18.08 -4.61 36.75
C LYS A 31 18.96 -5.79 36.33
N ILE A 32 19.76 -6.34 37.24
CA ILE A 32 20.67 -7.45 36.94
C ILE A 32 19.88 -8.71 36.56
N TYR A 33 18.80 -8.99 37.29
CA TYR A 33 17.96 -10.17 37.05
C TYR A 33 17.09 -10.01 35.80
N THR A 34 16.67 -8.79 35.45
CA THR A 34 16.01 -8.50 34.16
C THR A 34 16.98 -8.64 32.99
N ASP A 35 18.20 -8.10 33.10
CA ASP A 35 19.22 -8.20 32.05
C ASP A 35 19.67 -9.65 31.83
N ARG A 36 19.71 -10.47 32.89
CA ARG A 36 19.96 -11.92 32.80
C ARG A 36 18.98 -12.62 31.85
N LEU A 37 17.71 -12.21 31.81
CA LEU A 37 16.69 -12.86 30.96
C LEU A 37 17.09 -12.87 29.48
N LYS A 38 17.74 -11.80 29.01
CA LYS A 38 18.17 -11.68 27.60
C LYS A 38 19.10 -12.81 27.17
N GLN A 39 19.88 -13.38 28.09
CA GLN A 39 20.90 -14.37 27.76
C GLN A 39 20.33 -15.76 27.44
N PHE A 40 19.10 -16.05 27.89
CA PHE A 40 18.50 -17.38 27.74
C PHE A 40 18.14 -17.74 26.29
N THR A 41 17.94 -16.72 25.46
CA THR A 41 17.46 -16.85 24.09
C THR A 41 18.35 -16.13 23.07
N ALA A 42 19.51 -15.62 23.50
CA ALA A 42 20.42 -14.87 22.63
C ALA A 42 21.31 -15.79 21.78
N THR A 43 21.51 -15.44 20.52
CA THR A 43 22.42 -16.11 19.56
C THR A 43 23.85 -15.57 19.64
N GLY A 44 24.31 -15.24 20.86
CA GLY A 44 25.61 -14.62 21.11
C GLY A 44 26.60 -15.57 21.80
N GLN A 45 27.45 -15.02 22.67
CA GLN A 45 28.49 -15.77 23.39
C GLN A 45 28.00 -16.99 24.21
N TYR A 46 26.70 -17.07 24.49
CA TYR A 46 26.08 -18.15 25.28
C TYR A 46 25.15 -19.06 24.47
N GLU A 47 25.08 -18.91 23.15
CA GLU A 47 24.16 -19.66 22.30
C GLU A 47 24.25 -21.17 22.51
N GLY A 48 25.47 -21.72 22.57
CA GLY A 48 25.72 -23.14 22.82
C GLY A 48 25.38 -23.62 24.24
N GLN A 49 24.98 -22.73 25.15
CA GLN A 49 24.71 -23.01 26.57
C GLN A 49 23.30 -22.56 27.00
N ASN A 50 22.46 -22.12 26.07
CA ASN A 50 21.13 -21.62 26.36
C ASN A 50 20.05 -22.38 25.56
N LEU A 51 18.80 -21.93 25.62
CA LEU A 51 17.65 -22.63 25.01
C LEU A 51 17.80 -22.80 23.49
N VAL A 52 18.44 -21.84 22.81
CA VAL A 52 18.56 -21.84 21.34
C VAL A 52 19.37 -23.06 20.87
N SER A 53 20.38 -23.50 21.62
CA SER A 53 21.12 -24.73 21.33
C SER A 53 20.27 -26.01 21.31
N LYS A 54 19.05 -25.95 21.84
CA LYS A 54 18.12 -27.09 21.97
C LYS A 54 16.92 -27.01 21.03
N TYR A 55 16.88 -26.04 20.13
CA TYR A 55 15.82 -25.91 19.13
C TYR A 55 15.71 -27.10 18.20
N TYR A 56 16.84 -27.69 17.86
CA TYR A 56 16.92 -28.78 16.90
C TYR A 56 17.51 -30.00 17.59
N GLU A 57 16.84 -31.13 17.44
CA GLU A 57 17.31 -32.41 17.96
C GLU A 57 18.32 -33.07 17.04
N ALA A 58 18.18 -32.82 15.74
CA ALA A 58 19.09 -33.29 14.69
C ALA A 58 18.96 -32.40 13.46
N VAL A 59 20.05 -32.25 12.72
CA VAL A 59 20.11 -31.55 11.44
C VAL A 59 20.93 -32.42 10.48
N ASN A 60 20.46 -32.58 9.25
CA ASN A 60 21.17 -33.31 8.21
C ASN A 60 21.12 -32.53 6.89
N SER A 61 22.30 -32.27 6.32
CA SER A 61 22.48 -31.61 5.01
C SER A 61 23.40 -32.42 4.09
N ASP A 62 23.54 -33.72 4.36
CA ASP A 62 24.43 -34.61 3.61
C ASP A 62 23.86 -34.88 2.21
N GLU A 63 24.72 -34.99 1.20
CA GLU A 63 24.33 -35.23 -0.20
C GLU A 63 23.64 -36.60 -0.39
N ASP A 64 23.90 -37.56 0.50
CA ASP A 64 23.20 -38.85 0.51
C ASP A 64 21.70 -38.70 0.85
N HIS A 65 21.33 -37.63 1.55
CA HIS A 65 19.98 -37.37 2.04
C HIS A 65 19.29 -36.18 1.38
N VAL A 66 20.06 -35.17 0.94
CA VAL A 66 19.58 -33.96 0.30
C VAL A 66 20.42 -33.69 -0.95
N LYS A 67 19.94 -34.17 -2.10
CA LYS A 67 20.58 -33.88 -3.39
C LYS A 67 19.98 -32.62 -3.99
N LEU A 68 20.85 -31.69 -4.38
CA LEU A 68 20.46 -30.42 -4.98
C LEU A 68 20.89 -30.37 -6.44
N SER A 69 19.95 -30.00 -7.30
CA SER A 69 20.25 -29.64 -8.68
C SER A 69 19.46 -28.39 -9.05
N VAL A 70 20.00 -27.58 -9.96
CA VAL A 70 19.45 -26.27 -10.31
C VAL A 70 19.36 -26.10 -11.82
N TYR A 71 18.26 -25.49 -12.26
CA TYR A 71 18.11 -24.90 -13.57
C TYR A 71 18.06 -23.38 -13.41
N SER A 72 19.05 -22.68 -13.96
CA SER A 72 19.09 -21.22 -13.98
C SER A 72 18.39 -20.70 -15.22
N VAL A 73 17.30 -19.96 -15.05
CA VAL A 73 16.52 -19.42 -16.15
C VAL A 73 17.33 -18.33 -16.87
N PRO A 74 17.44 -18.34 -18.20
CA PRO A 74 18.11 -17.28 -18.94
C PRO A 74 17.46 -15.90 -18.73
N GLY A 75 18.28 -14.87 -18.52
CA GLY A 75 17.81 -13.49 -18.35
C GLY A 75 16.98 -13.28 -17.08
N GLN A 76 15.86 -12.59 -17.21
CA GLN A 76 14.91 -12.28 -16.12
C GLN A 76 13.53 -12.89 -16.37
N GLU A 77 13.49 -13.98 -17.15
CA GLU A 77 12.27 -14.72 -17.42
C GLU A 77 11.77 -15.43 -16.14
N ARG A 78 10.46 -15.68 -16.10
CA ARG A 78 9.76 -16.29 -14.97
C ARG A 78 8.86 -17.42 -15.50
N PRO A 79 9.46 -18.50 -16.03
CA PRO A 79 8.70 -19.56 -16.67
C PRO A 79 7.80 -20.29 -15.67
N PRO A 80 6.61 -20.76 -16.09
CA PRO A 80 5.76 -21.61 -15.27
C PRO A 80 6.45 -22.95 -14.97
N PHE A 81 5.91 -23.66 -13.98
CA PHE A 81 6.47 -24.93 -13.49
C PHE A 81 6.76 -25.95 -14.60
N ASP A 82 5.80 -26.22 -15.49
CA ASP A 82 5.93 -27.25 -16.53
C ASP A 82 7.07 -26.94 -17.51
N GLU A 83 7.25 -25.66 -17.85
CA GLU A 83 8.34 -25.21 -18.72
C GLU A 83 9.67 -25.34 -17.98
N ALA A 84 9.79 -24.78 -16.78
CA ALA A 84 11.01 -24.79 -15.99
C ALA A 84 11.52 -26.21 -15.67
N THR A 85 10.61 -27.13 -15.33
CA THR A 85 10.97 -28.50 -14.95
C THR A 85 11.25 -29.42 -16.15
N SER A 86 10.94 -28.97 -17.38
CA SER A 86 11.29 -29.68 -18.61
C SER A 86 12.77 -29.53 -19.01
N HIS A 87 13.47 -28.55 -18.44
CA HIS A 87 14.88 -28.29 -18.72
C HIS A 87 15.83 -29.22 -17.95
N GLU A 88 17.11 -29.20 -18.36
CA GLU A 88 18.17 -29.94 -17.68
C GLU A 88 18.64 -29.21 -16.42
N PHE A 89 18.68 -29.93 -15.29
CA PHE A 89 19.15 -29.42 -14.00
C PHE A 89 20.59 -29.89 -13.76
N ARG A 90 21.51 -28.95 -13.52
CA ARG A 90 22.88 -29.28 -13.15
C ARG A 90 23.02 -29.46 -11.63
N PRO A 91 23.94 -30.31 -11.14
CA PRO A 91 24.24 -30.36 -9.71
C PRO A 91 24.64 -29.00 -9.13
N THR A 92 24.30 -28.76 -7.86
CA THR A 92 24.61 -27.54 -7.10
C THR A 92 24.83 -27.87 -5.62
N HIS A 93 25.31 -26.92 -4.83
CA HIS A 93 25.65 -27.12 -3.43
C HIS A 93 25.37 -25.89 -2.56
N ILE A 94 25.33 -26.08 -1.24
CA ILE A 94 25.31 -24.98 -0.26
C ILE A 94 26.61 -24.18 -0.40
N GLY A 95 26.52 -22.85 -0.41
CA GLY A 95 27.62 -21.92 -0.63
C GLY A 95 27.69 -21.36 -2.05
N GLU A 96 26.96 -21.95 -3.00
CA GLU A 96 26.86 -21.43 -4.37
C GLU A 96 26.04 -20.13 -4.43
N SER A 97 26.47 -19.19 -5.27
CA SER A 97 25.84 -17.88 -5.45
C SER A 97 25.09 -17.78 -6.77
N PHE A 98 23.93 -17.14 -6.72
CA PHE A 98 22.97 -17.04 -7.82
C PHE A 98 22.58 -15.58 -8.07
N GLY A 99 22.43 -15.23 -9.33
CA GLY A 99 22.13 -13.86 -9.78
C GLY A 99 22.15 -13.80 -11.31
N PRO A 100 22.04 -12.60 -11.90
CA PRO A 100 21.96 -11.28 -11.25
C PRO A 100 20.58 -11.00 -10.62
N ALA A 101 20.34 -9.79 -10.12
CA ALA A 101 19.07 -9.38 -9.55
C ALA A 101 17.89 -9.71 -10.49
N TRP A 102 16.77 -10.14 -9.90
CA TRP A 102 15.52 -10.53 -10.58
C TRP A 102 15.58 -11.81 -11.42
N SER A 103 16.74 -12.48 -11.51
CA SER A 103 16.84 -13.81 -12.11
C SER A 103 16.03 -14.85 -11.30
N THR A 104 15.61 -15.91 -12.00
CA THR A 104 14.88 -17.04 -11.40
C THR A 104 15.73 -18.30 -11.50
N HIS A 105 15.80 -19.06 -10.42
CA HIS A 105 16.49 -20.34 -10.37
C HIS A 105 15.56 -21.41 -9.81
N TRP A 106 15.37 -22.48 -10.56
CA TRP A 106 14.57 -23.62 -10.13
C TRP A 106 15.49 -24.67 -9.53
N PHE A 107 15.29 -24.97 -8.26
CA PHE A 107 15.98 -26.07 -7.59
C PHE A 107 15.10 -27.30 -7.61
N ARG A 108 15.69 -28.44 -7.99
CA ARG A 108 15.12 -29.76 -7.79
C ARG A 108 15.82 -30.39 -6.61
N ILE A 109 15.05 -30.70 -5.58
CA ILE A 109 15.51 -31.29 -4.33
C ILE A 109 15.04 -32.74 -4.31
N GLN A 110 15.99 -33.67 -4.19
CA GLN A 110 15.70 -35.08 -3.95
C GLN A 110 16.07 -35.40 -2.51
N LEU A 111 15.05 -35.71 -1.70
CA LEU A 111 15.14 -35.80 -0.25
C LEU A 111 14.85 -37.23 0.21
N THR A 112 15.73 -37.79 1.03
CA THR A 112 15.53 -39.08 1.71
C THR A 112 15.72 -38.92 3.21
N VAL A 113 14.67 -39.14 4.01
CA VAL A 113 14.73 -38.95 5.47
C VAL A 113 15.68 -39.97 6.13
N PRO A 114 16.72 -39.51 6.85
CA PRO A 114 17.64 -40.38 7.60
C PRO A 114 16.94 -41.29 8.61
N GLU A 115 17.44 -42.50 8.82
CA GLU A 115 16.80 -43.51 9.67
C GLU A 115 16.58 -43.02 11.11
N ASP A 116 17.55 -42.33 11.67
CA ASP A 116 17.54 -41.74 13.03
C ASP A 116 16.55 -40.58 13.18
N MET A 117 16.15 -39.94 12.06
CA MET A 117 15.19 -38.83 12.05
C MET A 117 13.74 -39.27 11.83
N ARG A 118 13.48 -40.47 11.30
CA ARG A 118 12.11 -40.93 10.93
C ARG A 118 11.11 -40.95 12.09
N LYS A 119 11.61 -41.16 13.32
CA LYS A 119 10.78 -41.24 14.54
C LYS A 119 10.64 -39.90 15.27
N LYS A 120 11.29 -38.83 14.78
CA LYS A 120 11.24 -37.50 15.40
C LYS A 120 9.87 -36.89 15.25
N GLU A 121 9.44 -36.06 16.20
CA GLU A 121 8.06 -35.54 16.20
C GLU A 121 7.78 -34.65 14.97
N ARG A 122 8.65 -33.68 14.70
CA ARG A 122 8.51 -32.71 13.61
C ARG A 122 9.77 -32.67 12.75
N LEU A 123 9.59 -32.89 11.45
CA LEU A 123 10.62 -32.67 10.45
C LEU A 123 10.28 -31.45 9.58
N GLU A 124 11.26 -30.60 9.35
CA GLU A 124 11.18 -29.43 8.48
C GLU A 124 12.34 -29.47 7.48
N PHE A 125 12.12 -28.98 6.26
CA PHE A 125 13.17 -28.64 5.34
C PHE A 125 13.49 -27.17 5.48
N HIS A 126 14.73 -26.85 5.85
CA HIS A 126 15.21 -25.48 6.04
C HIS A 126 16.00 -25.04 4.81
N TRP A 127 15.49 -24.00 4.16
CA TRP A 127 16.06 -23.38 2.96
C TRP A 127 16.26 -21.89 3.17
N ASP A 128 17.49 -21.40 2.98
CA ASP A 128 17.79 -19.97 3.12
C ASP A 128 18.88 -19.54 2.15
N ALA A 129 18.51 -18.68 1.20
CA ALA A 129 19.44 -17.98 0.30
C ALA A 129 19.33 -16.45 0.44
N ASN A 130 18.78 -15.97 1.57
CA ASN A 130 18.51 -14.55 1.84
C ASN A 130 17.63 -13.86 0.76
N ASN A 131 16.75 -14.62 0.13
CA ASN A 131 15.86 -14.18 -0.95
C ASN A 131 14.47 -14.81 -0.83
N GLU A 132 13.66 -14.63 -1.86
CA GLU A 132 12.29 -15.14 -1.92
C GLU A 132 12.24 -16.50 -2.63
N GLY A 133 11.41 -17.43 -2.15
CA GLY A 133 11.24 -18.76 -2.75
C GLY A 133 9.80 -19.28 -2.72
N LEU A 134 9.46 -20.24 -3.57
CA LEU A 134 8.20 -20.98 -3.53
C LEU A 134 8.47 -22.47 -3.62
N VAL A 135 7.96 -23.23 -2.66
CA VAL A 135 8.00 -24.70 -2.66
C VAL A 135 6.88 -25.24 -3.54
N TRP A 136 7.22 -26.18 -4.42
CA TRP A 136 6.32 -26.86 -5.35
C TRP A 136 6.45 -28.37 -5.20
N THR A 137 5.33 -29.08 -5.31
CA THR A 137 5.33 -30.53 -5.49
C THR A 137 5.93 -30.94 -6.84
N ASP A 138 6.22 -32.23 -6.98
CA ASP A 138 6.63 -32.84 -8.25
C ASP A 138 5.57 -32.73 -9.37
N ASP A 139 4.28 -32.67 -9.00
CA ASP A 139 3.15 -32.48 -9.91
C ASP A 139 2.75 -31.01 -10.14
N GLY A 140 3.58 -30.05 -9.73
CA GLY A 140 3.41 -28.63 -10.08
C GLY A 140 2.40 -27.86 -9.23
N ARG A 141 2.13 -28.29 -8.00
CA ARG A 141 1.27 -27.55 -7.05
C ARG A 141 2.11 -26.72 -6.07
N PRO A 142 1.87 -25.41 -5.96
CA PRO A 142 2.49 -24.58 -4.93
C PRO A 142 2.05 -24.96 -3.52
N LEU A 143 3.01 -25.04 -2.60
CA LEU A 143 2.78 -25.44 -1.21
C LEU A 143 2.94 -24.29 -0.23
N GLN A 144 4.12 -23.68 -0.21
CA GLN A 144 4.52 -22.66 0.76
C GLN A 144 5.57 -21.71 0.17
N GLY A 145 5.42 -20.42 0.40
CA GLY A 145 6.45 -19.42 0.14
C GLY A 145 7.54 -19.40 1.22
N LEU A 146 8.75 -19.08 0.81
CA LEU A 146 9.93 -18.89 1.65
C LEU A 146 10.41 -17.44 1.53
N THR A 147 10.90 -16.90 2.63
CA THR A 147 11.54 -15.59 2.70
C THR A 147 12.78 -15.71 3.56
N GLY A 148 13.94 -15.51 2.94
CA GLY A 148 15.26 -15.70 3.54
C GLY A 148 15.59 -14.66 4.61
N GLY A 149 16.79 -14.77 5.16
CA GLY A 149 17.23 -13.92 6.28
C GLY A 149 16.62 -14.35 7.62
N GLY A 150 16.14 -15.60 7.70
CA GLY A 150 15.53 -16.17 8.89
C GLY A 150 14.05 -15.81 9.11
N GLU A 151 13.41 -15.04 8.22
CA GLU A 151 12.00 -14.65 8.37
C GLU A 151 11.02 -15.82 8.20
N ARG A 152 11.23 -16.64 7.15
CA ARG A 152 10.48 -17.89 6.91
C ARG A 152 11.30 -18.81 6.02
N VAL A 153 12.09 -19.66 6.64
CA VAL A 153 13.06 -20.55 5.97
C VAL A 153 12.65 -22.00 6.06
N GLU A 154 11.58 -22.31 6.79
CA GLU A 154 11.12 -23.65 7.11
C GLU A 154 9.89 -24.05 6.28
N TRP A 155 9.91 -25.27 5.76
CA TRP A 155 8.74 -25.97 5.21
C TRP A 155 8.58 -27.32 5.89
N ILE A 156 7.37 -27.66 6.33
CA ILE A 156 7.11 -28.91 7.05
C ILE A 156 7.18 -30.09 6.07
N ILE A 157 8.03 -31.08 6.36
CA ILE A 157 8.12 -32.29 5.56
C ILE A 157 6.89 -33.17 5.88
N PRO A 158 6.15 -33.66 4.86
CA PRO A 158 5.00 -34.54 5.07
C PRO A 158 5.38 -35.82 5.83
N ASP A 159 4.49 -36.28 6.70
CA ASP A 159 4.74 -37.47 7.52
C ASP A 159 4.87 -38.73 6.67
N GLU A 160 4.17 -38.80 5.53
CA GLU A 160 4.28 -39.89 4.55
C GLU A 160 5.69 -40.04 3.93
N TRP A 161 6.53 -39.01 3.97
CA TRP A 161 7.89 -39.06 3.40
C TRP A 161 8.92 -39.69 4.33
N ARG A 162 8.49 -40.10 5.53
CA ARG A 162 9.33 -40.79 6.53
C ARG A 162 9.50 -42.29 6.24
N ASP A 163 9.21 -42.71 5.00
CA ASP A 163 9.25 -44.12 4.56
C ASP A 163 10.64 -44.61 4.13
N GLY A 164 11.64 -43.72 4.14
CA GLY A 164 13.01 -44.02 3.77
C GLY A 164 13.25 -44.11 2.27
N LYS A 165 12.29 -43.68 1.45
CA LYS A 165 12.46 -43.53 0.00
C LYS A 165 12.85 -42.10 -0.35
N GLU A 166 13.31 -41.96 -1.59
CA GLU A 166 13.60 -40.65 -2.17
C GLU A 166 12.29 -39.99 -2.63
N HIS A 167 12.07 -38.75 -2.20
CA HIS A 167 10.95 -37.90 -2.60
C HIS A 167 11.49 -36.66 -3.30
N THR A 168 10.79 -36.17 -4.33
CA THR A 168 11.22 -35.00 -5.12
C THR A 168 10.26 -33.85 -4.94
N PHE A 169 10.81 -32.65 -4.82
CA PHE A 169 10.07 -31.39 -4.87
C PHE A 169 10.96 -30.30 -5.44
N TYR A 170 10.36 -29.14 -5.69
CA TYR A 170 11.06 -28.03 -6.33
C TYR A 170 10.96 -26.75 -5.50
N ILE A 171 11.97 -25.89 -5.63
CA ILE A 171 11.94 -24.52 -5.11
C ILE A 171 12.18 -23.57 -6.27
N GLU A 172 11.19 -22.73 -6.56
CA GLU A 172 11.35 -21.57 -7.44
C GLU A 172 11.96 -20.44 -6.62
N MET A 173 13.26 -20.20 -6.79
CA MET A 173 14.00 -19.12 -6.13
C MET A 173 14.00 -17.88 -7.00
N ALA A 174 13.61 -16.73 -6.43
CA ALA A 174 13.68 -15.43 -7.07
C ALA A 174 14.82 -14.61 -6.45
N CYS A 175 15.74 -14.09 -7.27
CA CYS A 175 16.87 -13.27 -6.83
C CYS A 175 16.43 -11.85 -6.47
N ASN A 176 15.65 -11.74 -5.40
CA ASN A 176 15.27 -10.50 -4.73
C ASN A 176 14.91 -10.78 -3.27
N GLY A 177 15.07 -9.79 -2.40
CA GLY A 177 14.57 -9.85 -1.03
C GLY A 177 13.06 -9.55 -0.96
N MET A 178 12.52 -9.53 0.27
CA MET A 178 11.13 -9.10 0.52
C MET A 178 10.87 -7.70 -0.07
N PHE A 179 11.84 -6.79 0.09
CA PHE A 179 11.79 -5.40 -0.36
C PHE A 179 12.63 -5.12 -1.64
N GLY A 180 12.73 -6.10 -2.53
CA GLY A 180 13.47 -5.94 -3.79
C GLY A 180 15.00 -6.04 -3.63
N ASN A 181 15.73 -5.20 -4.36
CA ASN A 181 17.17 -5.39 -4.64
C ASN A 181 18.07 -4.19 -4.30
N ALA A 182 17.71 -3.36 -3.32
CA ALA A 182 18.58 -2.25 -2.90
C ALA A 182 20.02 -2.74 -2.53
N PRO A 183 21.06 -1.92 -2.79
CA PRO A 183 22.48 -2.26 -2.55
C PRO A 183 22.85 -2.42 -1.06
N GLY A 184 21.94 -2.12 -0.14
CA GLY A 184 22.12 -2.25 1.31
C GLY A 184 21.92 -0.93 2.06
N GLY A 185 21.64 -1.02 3.36
CA GLY A 185 21.32 0.14 4.20
C GLY A 185 19.87 0.58 4.05
N ASP A 186 19.61 1.40 3.04
CA ASP A 186 18.29 2.00 2.79
C ASP A 186 17.54 1.25 1.67
N SER A 187 16.32 0.80 1.98
CA SER A 187 15.52 -0.06 1.10
C SER A 187 14.95 0.66 -0.12
N ILE A 188 14.82 1.99 -0.06
CA ILE A 188 14.22 2.80 -1.14
C ILE A 188 15.22 3.21 -2.23
N GLN A 189 16.49 2.81 -2.09
CA GLN A 189 17.52 3.11 -3.08
C GLN A 189 17.23 2.37 -4.40
N PRO A 190 17.66 2.92 -5.55
CA PRO A 190 17.57 2.22 -6.83
C PRO A 190 18.14 0.80 -6.71
N PRO A 191 17.48 -0.21 -7.32
CA PRO A 191 17.89 -1.60 -7.18
C PRO A 191 19.27 -1.81 -7.79
N ASP A 192 20.11 -2.60 -7.10
CA ASP A 192 21.39 -3.07 -7.61
C ASP A 192 21.15 -4.19 -8.64
N PRO A 193 21.43 -3.98 -9.93
CA PRO A 193 21.20 -4.98 -10.96
C PRO A 193 22.11 -6.19 -10.82
N ASP A 194 23.29 -6.06 -10.18
CA ASP A 194 24.31 -7.10 -10.12
C ASP A 194 24.25 -7.92 -8.81
N LYS A 195 23.23 -7.66 -7.98
CA LYS A 195 23.07 -8.33 -6.69
C LYS A 195 22.92 -9.84 -6.85
N SER A 196 23.72 -10.57 -6.07
CA SER A 196 23.70 -12.04 -6.02
C SER A 196 23.33 -12.56 -4.63
N TYR A 197 22.80 -13.78 -4.60
CA TYR A 197 22.28 -14.45 -3.42
C TYR A 197 22.93 -15.81 -3.23
N THR A 198 23.53 -16.03 -2.05
CA THR A 198 24.24 -17.28 -1.73
C THR A 198 23.34 -18.21 -0.96
N LEU A 199 23.21 -19.45 -1.43
CA LEU A 199 22.50 -20.51 -0.71
C LEU A 199 23.26 -20.86 0.57
N SER A 200 22.67 -20.56 1.72
CA SER A 200 23.28 -20.76 3.04
C SER A 200 22.75 -21.99 3.78
N LYS A 201 21.51 -22.41 3.50
CA LYS A 201 20.88 -23.58 4.13
C LYS A 201 20.06 -24.37 3.10
N ALA A 202 20.19 -25.68 3.14
CA ALA A 202 19.33 -26.65 2.46
C ALA A 202 19.44 -27.98 3.21
N GLN A 203 18.60 -28.18 4.22
CA GLN A 203 18.81 -29.25 5.21
C GLN A 203 17.49 -29.77 5.80
N ILE A 204 17.49 -31.04 6.21
CA ILE A 204 16.44 -31.65 7.02
C ILE A 204 16.71 -31.31 8.48
N THR A 205 15.72 -30.76 9.16
CA THR A 205 15.81 -30.35 10.57
C THR A 205 14.74 -31.07 11.39
N ALA A 206 15.16 -31.82 12.41
CA ALA A 206 14.26 -32.35 13.43
C ALA A 206 14.10 -31.31 14.54
N VAL A 207 12.89 -30.78 14.66
CA VAL A 207 12.58 -29.68 15.57
C VAL A 207 12.16 -30.22 16.94
N ASN A 208 12.73 -29.65 17.99
CA ASN A 208 12.25 -29.85 19.36
C ASN A 208 11.07 -28.90 19.63
N LEU A 209 9.84 -29.41 19.51
CA LEU A 209 8.63 -28.61 19.69
C LEU A 209 8.49 -28.07 21.12
N ALA A 210 8.94 -28.82 22.13
CA ALA A 210 8.93 -28.37 23.52
C ALA A 210 9.88 -27.19 23.75
N ALA A 211 11.09 -27.23 23.19
CA ALA A 211 12.04 -26.11 23.25
C ALA A 211 11.51 -24.87 22.51
N ARG A 212 10.93 -25.07 21.32
CA ARG A 212 10.30 -23.99 20.53
C ARG A 212 9.14 -23.34 21.29
N ALA A 213 8.28 -24.13 21.92
CA ALA A 213 7.20 -23.61 22.74
C ALA A 213 7.71 -22.91 24.00
N LEU A 214 8.76 -23.44 24.65
CA LEU A 214 9.43 -22.78 25.79
C LEU A 214 10.00 -21.42 25.41
N TYR A 215 10.49 -21.27 24.18
CA TYR A 215 11.01 -20.00 23.71
C TYR A 215 9.92 -18.92 23.65
N TYR A 216 8.74 -19.23 23.08
CA TYR A 216 7.65 -18.23 23.04
C TYR A 216 7.05 -17.98 24.42
N ASP A 217 6.99 -18.99 25.29
CA ASP A 217 6.63 -18.82 26.69
C ASP A 217 7.59 -17.83 27.37
N PHE A 218 8.89 -18.06 27.22
CA PHE A 218 9.93 -17.21 27.81
C PHE A 218 9.97 -15.81 27.17
N TRP A 219 9.72 -15.68 25.86
CA TRP A 219 9.67 -14.39 25.18
C TRP A 219 8.60 -13.51 25.82
N ILE A 220 7.35 -13.99 25.89
CA ILE A 220 6.24 -13.18 26.42
C ILE A 220 6.42 -12.89 27.91
N ILE A 221 6.97 -13.82 28.70
CA ILE A 221 7.32 -13.57 30.12
C ILE A 221 8.43 -12.53 30.23
N GLY A 222 9.45 -12.61 29.36
CA GLY A 222 10.54 -11.65 29.31
C GLY A 222 10.08 -10.26 28.90
N ASP A 223 9.13 -10.17 27.96
CA ASP A 223 8.46 -8.91 27.61
C ASP A 223 7.66 -8.37 28.80
N ALA A 224 6.85 -9.20 29.46
CA ALA A 224 6.10 -8.80 30.65
C ALA A 224 7.02 -8.23 31.75
N ALA A 225 8.18 -8.86 31.98
CA ALA A 225 9.16 -8.39 32.96
C ALA A 225 9.83 -7.04 32.58
N ARG A 226 9.81 -6.66 31.30
CA ARG A 226 10.39 -5.40 30.79
C ARG A 226 9.34 -4.30 30.61
N GLU A 227 8.14 -4.66 30.21
CA GLU A 227 7.13 -3.75 29.68
C GLU A 227 6.04 -3.38 30.68
N PHE A 228 5.76 -4.22 31.68
CA PHE A 228 4.90 -3.83 32.79
C PHE A 228 5.56 -2.73 33.63
N PRO A 229 4.78 -1.91 34.36
CA PRO A 229 5.33 -0.91 35.26
C PRO A 229 6.31 -1.54 36.26
N ALA A 230 7.46 -0.91 36.48
CA ALA A 230 8.53 -1.48 37.30
C ALA A 230 8.16 -1.65 38.78
N ASP A 231 7.12 -0.97 39.25
CA ASP A 231 6.53 -1.04 40.58
C ASP A 231 5.33 -2.01 40.68
N SER A 232 4.97 -2.67 39.57
CA SER A 232 3.88 -3.66 39.52
C SER A 232 4.33 -5.04 39.99
N TRP A 233 3.45 -5.76 40.71
CA TRP A 233 3.74 -7.13 41.13
C TRP A 233 3.85 -8.08 39.92
N GLU A 234 3.14 -7.77 38.83
CA GLU A 234 3.16 -8.51 37.58
C GLU A 234 4.56 -8.52 36.96
N ALA A 235 5.23 -7.38 36.88
CA ALA A 235 6.60 -7.28 36.37
C ALA A 235 7.57 -8.10 37.24
N HIS A 236 7.43 -8.00 38.57
CA HIS A 236 8.25 -8.75 39.51
C HIS A 236 8.01 -10.27 39.41
N GLU A 237 6.76 -10.71 39.30
CA GLU A 237 6.43 -12.12 39.14
C GLU A 237 6.91 -12.67 37.79
N ALA A 238 6.76 -11.92 36.70
CA ALA A 238 7.33 -12.28 35.40
C ALA A 238 8.85 -12.44 35.48
N ASN A 239 9.54 -11.50 36.14
CA ASN A 239 10.99 -11.56 36.33
C ASN A 239 11.41 -12.79 37.15
N MET A 240 10.69 -13.08 38.23
CA MET A 240 10.94 -14.25 39.08
C MET A 240 10.69 -15.55 38.31
N THR A 241 9.61 -15.61 37.54
CA THR A 241 9.24 -16.76 36.71
C THR A 241 10.30 -17.00 35.63
N GLY A 242 10.69 -15.97 34.87
CA GLY A 242 11.74 -16.08 33.87
C GLY A 242 13.07 -16.55 34.45
N ASN A 243 13.46 -16.03 35.62
CA ASN A 243 14.67 -16.50 36.28
C ASN A 243 14.56 -17.96 36.76
N ALA A 244 13.40 -18.37 37.28
CA ALA A 244 13.16 -19.76 37.67
C ALA A 244 13.21 -20.71 36.46
N MET A 245 12.72 -20.29 35.29
CA MET A 245 12.86 -21.05 34.04
C MET A 245 14.33 -21.23 33.65
N ILE A 246 15.14 -20.17 33.74
CA ILE A 246 16.59 -20.24 33.47
C ILE A 246 17.27 -21.16 34.48
N ASP A 247 16.92 -21.06 35.76
CA ASP A 247 17.52 -21.85 36.84
C ASP A 247 17.16 -23.34 36.72
N ALA A 248 15.99 -23.67 36.17
CA ALA A 248 15.57 -25.05 35.91
C ALA A 248 16.25 -25.66 34.67
N PHE A 249 16.59 -24.85 33.67
CA PHE A 249 17.16 -25.32 32.41
C PHE A 249 18.59 -25.84 32.56
N ILE A 250 18.85 -27.01 31.98
CA ILE A 250 20.18 -27.62 31.95
C ILE A 250 20.63 -27.74 30.48
N ALA A 251 21.76 -27.11 30.16
CA ALA A 251 22.41 -27.29 28.86
C ALA A 251 23.08 -28.67 28.80
N GLY A 252 22.91 -29.40 27.70
CA GLY A 252 23.52 -30.73 27.50
C GLY A 252 22.60 -31.90 27.86
N ASP A 253 23.15 -32.90 28.55
CA ASP A 253 22.44 -34.11 28.99
C ASP A 253 21.45 -33.76 30.12
N GLY A 254 20.18 -34.16 29.97
CA GLY A 254 19.07 -33.75 30.86
C GLY A 254 18.27 -32.53 30.38
N SER A 255 18.58 -32.01 29.18
CA SER A 255 17.84 -30.88 28.62
C SER A 255 16.36 -31.15 28.40
N HIS A 256 15.97 -32.37 28.04
CA HIS A 256 14.56 -32.73 27.81
C HIS A 256 13.70 -32.56 29.06
N GLU A 257 14.09 -33.17 30.19
CA GLU A 257 13.35 -33.01 31.44
C GLU A 257 13.37 -31.57 31.96
N SER A 258 14.49 -30.87 31.80
CA SER A 258 14.64 -29.47 32.23
C SER A 258 13.77 -28.50 31.42
N ILE A 259 13.56 -28.76 30.12
CA ILE A 259 12.68 -27.97 29.26
C ILE A 259 11.24 -28.14 29.73
N GLU A 260 10.78 -29.37 29.97
CA GLU A 260 9.43 -29.63 30.48
C GLU A 260 9.20 -28.98 31.85
N GLU A 261 10.19 -29.02 32.75
CA GLU A 261 10.08 -28.32 34.03
C GLU A 261 10.00 -26.80 33.85
N ALA A 262 10.81 -26.22 32.96
CA ALA A 262 10.72 -24.79 32.64
C ALA A 262 9.37 -24.42 31.98
N ARG A 263 8.78 -25.29 31.14
CA ARG A 263 7.42 -25.14 30.62
C ARG A 263 6.40 -25.14 31.74
N ASN A 264 6.51 -26.05 32.71
CA ASN A 264 5.60 -26.12 33.86
C ASN A 264 5.70 -24.86 34.74
N ILE A 265 6.90 -24.30 34.91
CA ILE A 265 7.11 -23.01 35.58
C ILE A 265 6.39 -21.90 34.79
N ALA A 266 6.57 -21.84 33.48
CA ALA A 266 5.92 -20.82 32.64
C ALA A 266 4.38 -20.90 32.68
N LYS A 267 3.81 -22.11 32.63
CA LYS A 267 2.36 -22.36 32.67
C LYS A 267 1.70 -21.83 33.95
N LYS A 268 2.43 -21.75 35.07
CA LYS A 268 1.90 -21.12 36.30
C LYS A 268 1.55 -19.64 36.09
N TYR A 269 2.30 -18.95 35.24
CA TYR A 269 2.12 -17.52 34.93
C TYR A 269 1.31 -17.28 33.65
N LEU A 270 1.45 -18.12 32.62
CA LEU A 270 0.75 -17.99 31.33
C LEU A 270 -0.59 -18.75 31.27
N GLY A 271 -0.80 -19.73 32.15
CA GLY A 271 -1.96 -20.63 32.11
C GLY A 271 -1.75 -21.88 31.25
N ASP A 272 -2.56 -22.90 31.51
CA ASP A 272 -2.37 -24.25 30.94
C ASP A 272 -2.90 -24.41 29.51
N LYS A 273 -3.65 -23.42 29.00
CA LYS A 273 -4.32 -23.49 27.70
C LYS A 273 -3.51 -22.92 26.53
N VAL A 274 -2.34 -22.32 26.78
CA VAL A 274 -1.58 -21.56 25.78
C VAL A 274 -1.10 -22.39 24.58
N ASP A 275 -1.03 -23.71 24.72
CA ASP A 275 -0.61 -24.62 23.66
C ASP A 275 -1.71 -24.90 22.60
N SER A 276 -2.90 -24.30 22.73
CA SER A 276 -4.00 -24.52 21.77
C SER A 276 -4.94 -23.32 21.63
N ALA A 277 -5.86 -23.40 20.65
CA ALA A 277 -6.92 -22.41 20.45
C ALA A 277 -7.87 -22.24 21.65
N GLN A 278 -7.89 -23.20 22.58
CA GLN A 278 -8.73 -23.14 23.79
C GLN A 278 -8.38 -21.95 24.69
N VAL A 279 -7.20 -21.34 24.53
CA VAL A 279 -6.83 -20.12 25.27
C VAL A 279 -7.77 -18.94 24.96
N TYR A 280 -8.46 -18.96 23.83
CA TYR A 280 -9.44 -17.95 23.45
C TYR A 280 -10.87 -18.26 23.94
N GLU A 281 -11.10 -19.43 24.53
CA GLU A 281 -12.38 -19.83 25.13
C GLU A 281 -12.49 -19.28 26.56
N SER A 282 -13.20 -18.17 26.72
CA SER A 282 -13.41 -17.49 28.00
C SER A 282 -14.75 -16.77 28.03
N ASP A 283 -15.37 -16.73 29.21
CA ASP A 283 -16.63 -16.00 29.47
C ASP A 283 -16.43 -14.49 29.55
N THR A 284 -15.19 -14.02 29.52
CA THR A 284 -14.85 -12.61 29.63
C THR A 284 -14.42 -12.02 28.29
N GLY A 285 -15.08 -10.91 27.90
CA GLY A 285 -14.90 -10.29 26.61
C GLY A 285 -13.48 -9.73 26.36
N PRO A 286 -13.03 -9.68 25.10
CA PRO A 286 -11.76 -9.07 24.71
C PRO A 286 -11.84 -7.54 24.61
N PHE A 287 -10.67 -6.91 24.57
CA PHE A 287 -10.50 -5.50 24.20
C PHE A 287 -9.85 -5.38 22.81
N VAL A 288 -8.93 -6.29 22.49
CA VAL A 288 -8.18 -6.25 21.23
C VAL A 288 -8.64 -7.40 20.33
N PHE A 289 -8.98 -7.09 19.09
CA PHE A 289 -9.38 -8.05 18.07
C PHE A 289 -8.26 -8.18 17.05
N ALA A 290 -7.60 -9.33 17.03
CA ALA A 290 -6.45 -9.54 16.16
C ALA A 290 -6.88 -10.13 14.81
N ILE A 291 -6.42 -9.52 13.71
CA ILE A 291 -6.63 -9.98 12.35
C ILE A 291 -5.28 -10.08 11.63
N GLY A 292 -5.02 -11.24 11.03
CA GLY A 292 -3.86 -11.44 10.18
C GLY A 292 -4.02 -10.66 8.87
N HIS A 293 -2.99 -9.97 8.43
CA HIS A 293 -3.01 -9.19 7.20
C HIS A 293 -1.70 -9.37 6.44
N CYS A 294 -1.79 -9.37 5.11
CA CYS A 294 -0.64 -9.39 4.22
C CYS A 294 -0.84 -8.27 3.20
N HIS A 295 -0.32 -7.09 3.55
CA HIS A 295 -0.19 -6.03 2.57
C HIS A 295 0.87 -6.45 1.54
N ILE A 296 0.52 -6.41 0.26
CA ILE A 296 1.45 -6.66 -0.83
C ILE A 296 1.33 -5.47 -1.77
N ASP A 297 2.39 -4.68 -1.86
CA ASP A 297 2.42 -3.59 -2.81
C ASP A 297 2.38 -4.14 -4.21
N THR A 298 1.39 -3.67 -4.98
CA THR A 298 1.16 -4.21 -6.31
C THR A 298 2.32 -3.86 -7.22
N CYS A 299 2.87 -2.66 -7.06
CA CYS A 299 4.19 -2.27 -7.52
C CYS A 299 4.76 -1.25 -6.54
N TRP A 300 6.01 -1.43 -6.14
CA TRP A 300 6.75 -0.49 -5.31
C TRP A 300 8.24 -0.62 -5.59
N LEU A 301 8.89 -1.62 -4.97
CA LEU A 301 10.31 -1.93 -5.17
C LEU A 301 10.53 -3.13 -6.10
N TRP A 302 9.49 -3.58 -6.80
CA TRP A 302 9.51 -4.69 -7.76
C TRP A 302 8.42 -4.52 -8.83
N PRO A 303 8.59 -5.10 -10.04
CA PRO A 303 7.61 -5.02 -11.12
C PRO A 303 6.36 -5.86 -10.85
N TRP A 304 5.26 -5.62 -11.58
CA TRP A 304 4.00 -6.38 -11.42
C TRP A 304 4.18 -7.88 -11.60
N ALA A 305 5.12 -8.29 -12.46
CA ALA A 305 5.46 -9.70 -12.67
C ALA A 305 5.92 -10.40 -11.39
N GLU A 306 6.63 -9.70 -10.49
CA GLU A 306 7.06 -10.26 -9.21
C GLU A 306 5.91 -10.33 -8.20
N THR A 307 5.02 -9.34 -8.21
CA THR A 307 3.81 -9.34 -7.35
C THR A 307 2.95 -10.58 -7.58
N LYS A 308 2.78 -11.01 -8.83
CA LYS A 308 2.04 -12.24 -9.16
C LYS A 308 2.59 -13.45 -8.41
N ARG A 309 3.92 -13.57 -8.27
CA ARG A 309 4.59 -14.62 -7.49
C ARG A 309 4.46 -14.39 -5.99
N LYS A 310 4.65 -13.15 -5.52
CA LYS A 310 4.48 -12.76 -4.10
C LYS A 310 3.11 -13.12 -3.56
N VAL A 311 2.04 -12.91 -4.34
CA VAL A 311 0.67 -13.27 -3.97
C VAL A 311 0.55 -14.77 -3.75
N ALA A 312 1.03 -15.58 -4.70
CA ALA A 312 0.99 -17.04 -4.58
C ALA A 312 1.78 -17.55 -3.38
N ARG A 313 3.00 -17.03 -3.17
CA ARG A 313 3.88 -17.36 -2.03
C ARG A 313 3.20 -17.03 -0.70
N SER A 314 2.71 -15.81 -0.57
CA SER A 314 2.12 -15.30 0.67
C SER A 314 0.83 -16.02 1.02
N TRP A 315 -0.10 -16.18 0.07
CA TRP A 315 -1.42 -16.73 0.38
C TRP A 315 -1.40 -18.25 0.54
N SER A 316 -0.41 -18.93 -0.07
CA SER A 316 -0.14 -20.34 0.24
C SER A 316 0.28 -20.53 1.70
N ASN A 317 1.12 -19.62 2.24
CA ASN A 317 1.50 -19.61 3.66
C ASN A 317 0.29 -19.45 4.57
N GLN A 318 -0.62 -18.53 4.22
CA GLN A 318 -1.80 -18.28 5.03
C GLN A 318 -2.79 -19.45 5.00
N CYS A 319 -2.93 -20.12 3.86
CA CYS A 319 -3.72 -21.35 3.77
C CYS A 319 -3.13 -22.46 4.65
N ASP A 320 -1.81 -22.66 4.64
CA ASP A 320 -1.12 -23.62 5.52
C ASP A 320 -1.29 -23.27 7.00
N LEU A 321 -1.16 -22.00 7.37
CA LEU A 321 -1.38 -21.57 8.74
C LEU A 321 -2.83 -21.80 9.20
N MET A 322 -3.82 -21.62 8.33
CA MET A 322 -5.21 -21.94 8.66
C MET A 322 -5.45 -23.45 8.81
N ASP A 323 -4.71 -24.30 8.09
CA ASP A 323 -4.75 -25.75 8.29
C ASP A 323 -4.24 -26.14 9.69
N ARG A 324 -3.30 -25.37 10.27
CA ARG A 324 -2.65 -25.65 11.57
C ARG A 324 -3.24 -24.89 12.77
N TYR A 325 -3.76 -23.69 12.55
CA TYR A 325 -4.29 -22.78 13.57
C TYR A 325 -5.76 -22.46 13.28
N PRO A 326 -6.72 -23.21 13.84
CA PRO A 326 -8.14 -23.09 13.50
C PRO A 326 -8.76 -21.73 13.84
N GLU A 327 -8.19 -21.03 14.82
CA GLU A 327 -8.58 -19.68 15.22
C GLU A 327 -8.07 -18.59 14.28
N HIS A 328 -7.12 -18.90 13.38
CA HIS A 328 -6.53 -17.91 12.48
C HIS A 328 -7.60 -17.28 11.58
N ARG A 329 -7.53 -15.96 11.47
CA ARG A 329 -8.34 -15.13 10.57
C ARG A 329 -7.41 -14.23 9.80
N PHE A 330 -7.62 -14.15 8.50
CA PHE A 330 -6.75 -13.43 7.60
C PHE A 330 -7.57 -12.57 6.65
N ALA A 331 -7.10 -11.37 6.34
CA ALA A 331 -7.72 -10.46 5.39
C ALA A 331 -6.72 -9.98 4.33
N CYS A 332 -7.19 -9.75 3.11
CA CYS A 332 -6.45 -9.05 2.05
C CYS A 332 -7.41 -8.29 1.12
N SER A 333 -6.91 -7.20 0.51
CA SER A 333 -7.74 -6.13 -0.05
C SER A 333 -7.98 -6.22 -1.57
N GLN A 334 -6.92 -6.44 -2.35
CA GLN A 334 -6.90 -6.11 -3.78
C GLN A 334 -7.54 -7.20 -4.65
N ALA A 335 -8.68 -6.92 -5.29
CA ALA A 335 -9.32 -7.86 -6.23
C ALA A 335 -8.41 -8.23 -7.42
N GLN A 336 -7.58 -7.30 -7.90
CA GLN A 336 -6.59 -7.55 -8.96
C GLN A 336 -5.62 -8.68 -8.60
N GLN A 337 -5.22 -8.79 -7.32
CA GLN A 337 -4.32 -9.86 -6.87
C GLN A 337 -5.02 -11.21 -6.87
N PHE A 338 -6.31 -11.26 -6.51
CA PHE A 338 -7.10 -12.48 -6.64
C PHE A 338 -7.28 -12.89 -8.11
N LYS A 339 -7.47 -11.92 -9.02
CA LYS A 339 -7.53 -12.19 -10.46
C LYS A 339 -6.24 -12.81 -10.96
N TRP A 340 -5.08 -12.25 -10.61
CA TRP A 340 -3.78 -12.83 -10.96
C TRP A 340 -3.58 -14.21 -10.35
N LEU A 341 -3.95 -14.43 -9.08
CA LEU A 341 -3.84 -15.75 -8.47
C LEU A 341 -4.69 -16.78 -9.21
N LYS A 342 -5.91 -16.43 -9.60
CA LYS A 342 -6.80 -17.29 -10.39
C LYS A 342 -6.19 -17.65 -11.75
N GLU A 343 -5.57 -16.68 -12.42
CA GLU A 343 -5.00 -16.84 -13.76
C GLU A 343 -3.71 -17.66 -13.76
N TYR A 344 -2.80 -17.38 -12.82
CA TYR A 344 -1.45 -17.95 -12.83
C TYR A 344 -1.25 -19.12 -11.86
N TYR A 345 -2.05 -19.21 -10.79
CA TYR A 345 -1.92 -20.22 -9.73
C TYR A 345 -3.31 -20.79 -9.31
N PRO A 346 -4.07 -21.40 -10.23
CA PRO A 346 -5.46 -21.79 -9.99
C PRO A 346 -5.63 -22.76 -8.81
N THR A 347 -4.66 -23.65 -8.56
CA THR A 347 -4.69 -24.59 -7.43
C THR A 347 -4.60 -23.88 -6.08
N VAL A 348 -3.86 -22.78 -5.99
CA VAL A 348 -3.79 -21.93 -4.79
C VAL A 348 -5.08 -21.11 -4.67
N PHE A 349 -5.62 -20.59 -5.78
CA PHE A 349 -6.91 -19.90 -5.78
C PHE A 349 -8.05 -20.79 -5.24
N ASP A 350 -8.05 -22.08 -5.58
CA ASP A 350 -9.03 -23.03 -5.05
C ASP A 350 -8.88 -23.27 -3.54
N ARG A 351 -7.63 -23.31 -3.02
CA ARG A 351 -7.38 -23.36 -1.57
C ARG A 351 -7.90 -22.10 -0.87
N VAL A 352 -7.63 -20.93 -1.44
CA VAL A 352 -8.13 -19.63 -0.93
C VAL A 352 -9.65 -19.63 -0.92
N LYS A 353 -10.31 -19.99 -2.03
CA LYS A 353 -11.77 -20.05 -2.13
C LYS A 353 -12.40 -20.98 -1.08
N ARG A 354 -11.74 -22.10 -0.76
CA ARG A 354 -12.17 -23.02 0.32
C ARG A 354 -12.16 -22.32 1.68
N TRP A 355 -11.10 -21.57 1.98
CA TRP A 355 -10.98 -20.83 3.24
C TRP A 355 -11.88 -19.60 3.31
N VAL A 356 -12.14 -18.95 2.19
CA VAL A 356 -13.16 -17.89 2.08
C VAL A 356 -14.55 -18.44 2.41
N LYS A 357 -14.90 -19.60 1.85
CA LYS A 357 -16.18 -20.26 2.16
C LYS A 357 -16.32 -20.65 3.64
N LYS A 358 -15.21 -21.00 4.30
CA LYS A 358 -15.17 -21.30 5.75
C LYS A 358 -15.19 -20.04 6.64
N GLY A 359 -14.91 -18.87 6.08
CA GLY A 359 -14.84 -17.59 6.81
C GLY A 359 -13.49 -17.31 7.48
N ASN A 360 -12.46 -18.12 7.25
CA ASN A 360 -11.12 -17.89 7.81
C ASN A 360 -10.31 -16.88 6.98
N PHE A 361 -10.56 -16.84 5.67
CA PHE A 361 -9.92 -15.93 4.73
C PHE A 361 -10.97 -14.90 4.27
N GLN A 362 -10.76 -13.63 4.55
CA GLN A 362 -11.68 -12.54 4.27
C GLN A 362 -11.18 -11.70 3.10
N PRO A 363 -11.79 -11.79 1.90
CA PRO A 363 -11.64 -10.76 0.88
C PRO A 363 -12.27 -9.47 1.43
N ILE A 364 -11.44 -8.46 1.67
CA ILE A 364 -11.86 -7.17 2.23
C ILE A 364 -11.51 -6.04 1.24
N GLY A 365 -11.79 -4.78 1.55
CA GLY A 365 -11.45 -3.64 0.70
C GLY A 365 -12.54 -3.32 -0.31
N GLY A 366 -12.96 -4.31 -1.10
CA GLY A 366 -14.01 -4.13 -2.10
C GLY A 366 -13.61 -3.25 -3.28
N SER A 367 -12.31 -2.99 -3.47
CA SER A 367 -11.75 -2.23 -4.60
C SER A 367 -10.89 -3.12 -5.50
N TRP A 368 -10.60 -2.63 -6.71
CA TRP A 368 -9.74 -3.32 -7.66
C TRP A 368 -8.31 -3.42 -7.16
N VAL A 369 -7.74 -2.28 -6.73
CA VAL A 369 -6.48 -2.19 -5.99
C VAL A 369 -6.63 -1.28 -4.77
N GLU A 370 -5.63 -1.29 -3.89
CA GLU A 370 -5.45 -0.25 -2.87
C GLU A 370 -4.89 1.00 -3.56
N HIS A 371 -5.78 1.90 -3.96
CA HIS A 371 -5.50 3.03 -4.85
C HIS A 371 -5.25 4.32 -4.08
N ASP A 372 -4.48 5.23 -4.68
CA ASP A 372 -4.47 6.62 -4.22
C ASP A 372 -5.87 7.24 -4.40
N THR A 373 -6.28 8.12 -3.49
CA THR A 373 -7.62 8.73 -3.54
C THR A 373 -7.61 10.20 -3.92
N ASN A 374 -6.44 10.80 -4.12
CA ASN A 374 -6.27 12.23 -4.37
C ASN A 374 -6.16 12.56 -5.86
N MET A 375 -5.41 11.76 -6.62
CA MET A 375 -5.12 12.01 -8.04
C MET A 375 -6.15 11.41 -9.01
N PRO A 376 -6.69 10.19 -8.83
CA PRO A 376 -7.69 9.65 -9.75
C PRO A 376 -8.95 10.51 -9.84
N SER A 377 -9.62 10.50 -10.98
CA SER A 377 -10.94 11.13 -11.11
C SER A 377 -11.99 10.44 -10.22
N GLY A 378 -13.10 11.12 -9.93
CA GLY A 378 -14.22 10.49 -9.20
C GLY A 378 -14.77 9.25 -9.89
N GLU A 379 -14.79 9.24 -11.24
CA GLU A 379 -15.22 8.07 -12.00
C GLU A 379 -14.26 6.91 -11.81
N SER A 380 -12.95 7.15 -11.81
CA SER A 380 -11.96 6.12 -11.49
C SER A 380 -12.18 5.51 -10.11
N LEU A 381 -12.47 6.32 -9.08
CA LEU A 381 -12.79 5.82 -7.74
C LEU A 381 -14.06 4.95 -7.72
N VAL A 382 -15.10 5.34 -8.48
CA VAL A 382 -16.30 4.50 -8.67
C VAL A 382 -15.93 3.19 -9.36
N ARG A 383 -15.08 3.22 -10.39
CA ARG A 383 -14.62 2.03 -11.11
C ARG A 383 -13.78 1.11 -10.23
N GLN A 384 -12.91 1.64 -9.36
CA GLN A 384 -12.19 0.85 -8.36
C GLN A 384 -13.15 -0.06 -7.59
N PHE A 385 -14.23 0.51 -7.05
CA PHE A 385 -15.22 -0.29 -6.31
C PHE A 385 -16.09 -1.15 -7.22
N LEU A 386 -16.46 -0.68 -8.41
CA LEU A 386 -17.29 -1.44 -9.33
C LEU A 386 -16.62 -2.77 -9.73
N TYR A 387 -15.35 -2.72 -10.15
CA TYR A 387 -14.61 -3.92 -10.55
C TYR A 387 -14.24 -4.78 -9.34
N GLY A 388 -13.83 -4.18 -8.23
CA GLY A 388 -13.52 -4.90 -6.98
C GLY A 388 -14.72 -5.68 -6.44
N GLN A 389 -15.84 -4.99 -6.22
CA GLN A 389 -17.07 -5.61 -5.72
C GLN A 389 -17.61 -6.68 -6.66
N ARG A 390 -17.61 -6.42 -7.99
CA ARG A 390 -18.08 -7.40 -8.97
C ARG A 390 -17.22 -8.65 -8.97
N PHE A 391 -15.89 -8.51 -8.81
CA PHE A 391 -15.01 -9.66 -8.72
C PHE A 391 -15.32 -10.51 -7.48
N PHE A 392 -15.44 -9.89 -6.30
CA PHE A 392 -15.77 -10.61 -5.06
C PHE A 392 -17.14 -11.27 -5.10
N GLU A 393 -18.16 -10.56 -5.59
CA GLU A 393 -19.51 -11.10 -5.72
C GLU A 393 -19.54 -12.31 -6.66
N SER A 394 -18.89 -12.22 -7.82
CA SER A 394 -18.89 -13.31 -8.82
C SER A 394 -18.07 -14.55 -8.40
N HIS A 395 -17.02 -14.39 -7.61
CA HIS A 395 -16.11 -15.50 -7.26
C HIS A 395 -16.36 -16.08 -5.85
N PHE A 396 -16.84 -15.26 -4.92
CA PHE A 396 -17.03 -15.61 -3.52
C PHE A 396 -18.47 -15.46 -3.03
N GLY A 397 -19.37 -14.89 -3.85
CA GLY A 397 -20.80 -14.79 -3.56
C GLY A 397 -21.19 -13.71 -2.56
N LYS A 398 -20.27 -12.79 -2.23
CA LYS A 398 -20.49 -11.68 -1.30
C LYS A 398 -19.74 -10.44 -1.75
N ARG A 399 -20.30 -9.28 -1.44
CA ARG A 399 -19.65 -7.97 -1.54
C ARG A 399 -18.96 -7.64 -0.22
N SER A 400 -17.86 -6.90 -0.28
CA SER A 400 -17.22 -6.36 0.94
C SER A 400 -18.09 -5.24 1.52
N THR A 401 -18.23 -5.19 2.84
CA THR A 401 -18.88 -4.09 3.58
C THR A 401 -17.89 -3.10 4.18
N THR A 402 -16.60 -3.41 4.12
CA THR A 402 -15.52 -2.63 4.71
C THR A 402 -14.51 -2.24 3.64
N PHE A 403 -14.32 -0.93 3.45
CA PHE A 403 -13.24 -0.40 2.64
C PHE A 403 -11.94 -0.39 3.47
N TRP A 404 -10.90 -1.00 2.92
CA TRP A 404 -9.64 -1.30 3.61
C TRP A 404 -8.51 -0.67 2.81
N LEU A 405 -7.98 0.43 3.34
CA LEU A 405 -7.00 1.27 2.67
C LEU A 405 -5.93 1.75 3.67
N PRO A 406 -5.12 0.83 4.22
CA PRO A 406 -4.15 1.15 5.26
C PRO A 406 -3.06 2.13 4.83
N ASP A 407 -2.59 2.05 3.57
CA ASP A 407 -1.34 2.70 3.15
C ASP A 407 -1.48 3.86 2.17
N THR A 408 -2.67 4.41 1.98
CA THR A 408 -2.85 5.55 1.06
C THR A 408 -2.36 6.89 1.63
N PHE A 409 -1.74 7.71 0.77
CA PHE A 409 -1.10 8.97 1.14
C PHE A 409 -2.09 10.16 1.18
N GLY A 410 -3.12 10.04 2.02
CA GLY A 410 -4.18 11.06 2.22
C GLY A 410 -5.50 10.69 1.57
N TYR A 411 -6.61 11.16 2.13
CA TYR A 411 -7.95 10.69 1.75
C TYR A 411 -8.87 11.82 1.31
N SER A 412 -9.35 11.74 0.07
CA SER A 412 -10.22 12.74 -0.51
C SER A 412 -11.60 12.80 0.15
N THR A 413 -12.19 14.00 0.13
CA THR A 413 -13.42 14.34 0.88
C THR A 413 -14.65 13.47 0.56
N GLN A 414 -14.72 12.87 -0.61
CA GLN A 414 -15.93 12.20 -1.12
C GLN A 414 -15.90 10.67 -1.00
N ILE A 415 -14.79 10.09 -0.51
CA ILE A 415 -14.69 8.65 -0.31
C ILE A 415 -15.85 8.08 0.53
N PRO A 416 -16.32 8.71 1.65
CA PRO A 416 -17.47 8.19 2.39
C PRO A 416 -18.71 8.01 1.51
N GLN A 417 -19.06 9.01 0.69
CA GLN A 417 -20.21 8.93 -0.22
C GLN A 417 -20.03 7.77 -1.21
N ILE A 418 -18.87 7.67 -1.85
CA ILE A 418 -18.59 6.65 -2.85
C ILE A 418 -18.62 5.24 -2.21
N CYS A 419 -18.07 5.08 -1.01
CA CYS A 419 -18.18 3.84 -0.22
C CYS A 419 -19.64 3.46 0.03
N ARG A 420 -20.48 4.41 0.44
CA ARG A 420 -21.91 4.16 0.69
C ARG A 420 -22.66 3.74 -0.57
N LEU A 421 -22.38 4.37 -1.71
CA LEU A 421 -22.93 3.96 -3.01
C LEU A 421 -22.45 2.55 -3.42
N ALA A 422 -21.22 2.19 -3.06
CA ALA A 422 -20.65 0.86 -3.27
C ALA A 422 -21.08 -0.18 -2.24
N GLY A 423 -22.00 0.14 -1.32
CA GLY A 423 -22.53 -0.79 -0.32
C GLY A 423 -21.61 -1.02 0.89
N MET A 424 -20.62 -0.13 1.12
CA MET A 424 -19.69 -0.20 2.24
C MET A 424 -19.99 0.91 3.24
N SER A 425 -20.29 0.55 4.49
CA SER A 425 -20.54 1.48 5.60
C SER A 425 -19.33 1.69 6.50
N ARG A 426 -18.23 0.98 6.25
CA ARG A 426 -17.08 0.87 7.16
C ARG A 426 -15.79 1.19 6.42
N PHE A 427 -14.84 1.79 7.13
CA PHE A 427 -13.55 2.19 6.61
C PHE A 427 -12.43 1.88 7.60
N PHE A 428 -11.36 1.25 7.11
CA PHE A 428 -10.13 1.02 7.86
C PHE A 428 -8.95 1.67 7.15
N THR A 429 -8.11 2.37 7.91
CA THR A 429 -6.90 3.00 7.42
C THR A 429 -5.82 3.09 8.51
N GLN A 430 -4.56 3.29 8.14
CA GLN A 430 -3.45 3.43 9.08
C GLN A 430 -2.60 4.68 8.86
N LYS A 431 -2.39 5.12 7.61
CA LYS A 431 -1.36 6.12 7.28
C LYS A 431 -1.46 7.45 8.04
N LEU A 432 -2.65 7.88 8.44
CA LEU A 432 -2.82 9.12 9.23
C LEU A 432 -2.12 9.09 10.61
N SER A 433 -1.73 7.92 11.12
CA SER A 433 -0.91 7.86 12.34
C SER A 433 0.53 8.33 12.12
N TRP A 434 0.96 8.54 10.87
CA TRP A 434 2.31 8.98 10.50
C TRP A 434 2.41 10.49 10.31
N ASN A 435 1.35 11.25 10.57
CA ASN A 435 1.42 12.71 10.53
C ASN A 435 2.57 13.22 11.43
N ASN A 436 3.53 13.94 10.84
CA ASN A 436 4.70 14.44 11.57
C ASN A 436 4.48 15.83 12.20
N ILE A 437 3.37 16.51 11.88
CA ILE A 437 3.00 17.82 12.44
C ILE A 437 1.89 17.64 13.49
N ASN A 438 0.72 17.15 13.09
CA ASN A 438 -0.42 16.93 13.99
C ASN A 438 -0.78 15.46 14.12
N ASN A 439 -0.68 14.95 15.36
CA ASN A 439 -1.25 13.65 15.69
C ASN A 439 -2.77 13.68 15.47
N PHE A 440 -3.26 12.84 14.54
CA PHE A 440 -4.70 12.74 14.26
C PHE A 440 -5.47 12.43 15.56
N PRO A 441 -6.59 13.12 15.88
CA PRO A 441 -7.14 13.14 17.23
C PRO A 441 -8.03 11.93 17.59
N HIS A 442 -8.34 11.06 16.63
CA HIS A 442 -9.31 9.97 16.84
C HIS A 442 -8.76 8.62 16.37
N THR A 443 -9.25 7.55 17.00
CA THR A 443 -9.03 6.18 16.55
C THR A 443 -10.29 5.63 15.90
N THR A 444 -11.44 5.85 16.53
CA THR A 444 -12.76 5.40 16.06
C THR A 444 -13.68 6.59 15.93
N PHE A 445 -14.17 6.87 14.72
CA PHE A 445 -14.95 8.06 14.42
C PHE A 445 -15.85 7.86 13.20
N GLN A 446 -16.86 8.71 13.04
CA GLN A 446 -17.69 8.78 11.84
C GLN A 446 -17.05 9.75 10.84
N TRP A 447 -16.63 9.25 9.69
CA TRP A 447 -16.07 10.09 8.62
C TRP A 447 -17.17 10.49 7.65
N VAL A 448 -17.38 11.80 7.51
CA VAL A 448 -18.50 12.42 6.80
C VAL A 448 -18.02 13.14 5.55
N SER A 449 -18.62 12.83 4.39
CA SER A 449 -18.33 13.48 3.11
C SER A 449 -19.05 14.82 2.93
N LEU A 450 -18.77 15.49 1.81
CA LEU A 450 -19.30 16.82 1.49
C LEU A 450 -20.85 16.88 1.44
N ASP A 451 -21.51 15.77 1.11
CA ASP A 451 -22.97 15.66 1.03
C ASP A 451 -23.63 15.21 2.35
N GLY A 452 -22.83 14.90 3.38
CA GLY A 452 -23.31 14.36 4.65
C GLY A 452 -23.41 12.82 4.71
N SER A 453 -23.06 12.10 3.63
CA SER A 453 -22.89 10.65 3.71
C SER A 453 -21.74 10.30 4.66
N GLN A 454 -21.82 9.17 5.37
CA GLN A 454 -20.82 8.82 6.37
C GLN A 454 -20.49 7.33 6.46
N VAL A 455 -19.27 7.04 6.89
CA VAL A 455 -18.77 5.69 7.18
C VAL A 455 -18.17 5.61 8.58
N MET A 456 -18.28 4.45 9.23
CA MET A 456 -17.58 4.18 10.48
C MET A 456 -16.11 3.92 10.19
N CYS A 457 -15.22 4.78 10.68
CA CYS A 457 -13.77 4.70 10.49
C CYS A 457 -13.08 4.16 11.74
N HIS A 458 -12.11 3.26 11.55
CA HIS A 458 -11.18 2.84 12.59
C HIS A 458 -9.73 2.82 12.08
N MET A 459 -8.81 3.28 12.92
CA MET A 459 -7.35 3.17 12.71
C MET A 459 -6.76 2.28 13.80
N ALA A 460 -5.87 1.35 13.48
CA ALA A 460 -5.31 0.49 14.51
C ALA A 460 -4.42 1.33 15.45
N PRO A 461 -4.66 1.31 16.78
CA PRO A 461 -3.86 2.12 17.70
C PRO A 461 -2.39 1.67 17.79
N ALA A 462 -2.05 0.48 17.33
CA ALA A 462 -0.65 0.02 17.26
C ALA A 462 0.22 0.82 16.26
N GLU A 463 -0.38 1.74 15.50
CA GLU A 463 0.27 2.65 14.55
C GLU A 463 0.93 1.94 13.35
N THR A 464 0.56 0.68 13.11
CA THR A 464 1.03 -0.14 12.00
C THR A 464 -0.03 -1.18 11.60
N TYR A 465 -0.03 -1.58 10.33
CA TYR A 465 -0.77 -2.74 9.81
C TYR A 465 0.13 -3.98 9.63
N THR A 466 1.37 -3.91 10.10
CA THR A 466 2.38 -4.98 10.07
C THR A 466 2.88 -5.32 11.47
N ALA A 467 1.99 -5.35 12.46
CA ALA A 467 2.38 -5.65 13.84
C ALA A 467 3.00 -7.06 13.97
N GLU A 468 3.95 -7.21 14.90
CA GLU A 468 4.67 -8.47 15.18
C GLU A 468 3.91 -9.37 16.17
N ALA A 469 2.71 -8.93 16.57
CA ALA A 469 1.77 -9.65 17.42
C ALA A 469 2.34 -10.04 18.79
N HIS A 470 3.20 -9.19 19.36
CA HIS A 470 3.85 -9.41 20.65
C HIS A 470 3.22 -8.54 21.76
N PHE A 471 3.73 -8.66 22.99
CA PHE A 471 3.24 -7.92 24.17
C PHE A 471 3.12 -6.40 23.92
N GLY A 472 4.17 -5.78 23.37
CA GLY A 472 4.20 -4.35 23.08
C GLY A 472 3.10 -3.86 22.13
N ASP A 473 2.73 -4.66 21.12
CA ASP A 473 1.65 -4.32 20.18
C ASP A 473 0.28 -4.31 20.87
N LEU A 474 0.05 -5.28 21.76
CA LEU A 474 -1.18 -5.36 22.54
C LEU A 474 -1.29 -4.22 23.55
N LYS A 475 -0.19 -3.87 24.21
CA LYS A 475 -0.12 -2.69 25.08
C LYS A 475 -0.44 -1.42 24.28
N ARG A 476 0.21 -1.20 23.14
CA ARG A 476 -0.03 -0.06 22.24
C ARG A 476 -1.47 0.01 21.76
N SER A 477 -2.08 -1.13 21.45
CA SER A 477 -3.49 -1.24 21.03
C SER A 477 -4.48 -0.61 22.03
N VAL A 478 -4.07 -0.41 23.29
CA VAL A 478 -4.85 0.27 24.32
C VAL A 478 -4.26 1.63 24.66
N THR A 479 -2.94 1.73 24.90
CA THR A 479 -2.32 2.98 25.37
C THR A 479 -2.28 4.09 24.32
N GLN A 480 -2.40 3.75 23.03
CA GLN A 480 -2.45 4.70 21.93
C GLN A 480 -3.88 4.89 21.37
N HIS A 481 -4.91 4.31 21.99
CA HIS A 481 -6.29 4.47 21.53
C HIS A 481 -6.82 5.86 21.92
N LYS A 482 -7.20 6.67 20.94
CA LYS A 482 -7.54 8.10 21.09
C LYS A 482 -9.04 8.36 21.30
N SER A 483 -9.85 7.30 21.33
CA SER A 483 -11.33 7.37 21.43
C SER A 483 -11.90 6.46 22.53
N MET A 484 -11.12 6.20 23.60
CA MET A 484 -11.48 5.22 24.64
C MET A 484 -12.72 5.58 25.45
N ASP A 485 -13.06 6.87 25.49
CA ASP A 485 -14.28 7.41 26.12
C ASP A 485 -15.55 7.01 25.36
N LYS A 486 -15.44 6.63 24.08
CA LYS A 486 -16.55 6.21 23.22
C LYS A 486 -16.62 4.69 23.09
N ASP A 487 -15.49 4.08 22.75
CA ASP A 487 -15.37 2.64 22.62
C ASP A 487 -13.97 2.19 23.02
N LYS A 488 -13.89 1.09 23.76
CA LYS A 488 -12.66 0.56 24.34
C LYS A 488 -12.00 -0.53 23.49
N SER A 489 -12.60 -0.90 22.36
CA SER A 489 -12.14 -1.97 21.50
C SER A 489 -11.22 -1.49 20.39
N SER A 490 -10.24 -2.32 20.06
CA SER A 490 -9.20 -2.02 19.06
C SER A 490 -9.02 -3.18 18.10
N LEU A 491 -8.76 -2.89 16.84
CA LEU A 491 -8.15 -3.85 15.92
C LEU A 491 -6.64 -3.90 16.15
N LEU A 492 -6.09 -5.11 16.16
CA LEU A 492 -4.66 -5.37 15.98
C LEU A 492 -4.47 -6.04 14.62
N VAL A 493 -3.86 -5.31 13.70
CA VAL A 493 -3.58 -5.81 12.35
C VAL A 493 -2.12 -6.27 12.31
N PHE A 494 -1.90 -7.58 12.14
CA PHE A 494 -0.58 -8.18 12.30
C PHE A 494 -0.16 -9.03 11.11
N GLY A 495 1.15 -9.15 10.90
CA GLY A 495 1.73 -9.88 9.78
C GLY A 495 2.89 -9.12 9.14
N LYS A 496 3.69 -9.84 8.33
CA LYS A 496 4.67 -9.22 7.46
C LYS A 496 3.93 -8.61 6.25
N GLY A 497 4.14 -7.32 6.00
CA GLY A 497 3.46 -6.56 4.96
C GLY A 497 4.43 -5.91 3.98
N ASP A 498 3.91 -4.95 3.21
CA ASP A 498 4.56 -4.15 2.16
C ASP A 498 5.14 -5.00 1.00
N GLY A 499 5.99 -5.97 1.28
CA GLY A 499 6.48 -6.97 0.32
C GLY A 499 5.79 -8.34 0.37
N GLY A 500 4.81 -8.53 1.26
CA GLY A 500 4.09 -9.78 1.45
C GLY A 500 4.60 -10.67 2.60
N GLY A 501 4.34 -11.97 2.50
CA GLY A 501 4.67 -12.97 3.53
C GLY A 501 3.52 -13.26 4.51
N GLY A 502 2.85 -12.20 5.00
CA GLY A 502 1.74 -12.28 5.95
C GLY A 502 2.17 -12.80 7.33
N PRO A 503 1.21 -13.12 8.23
CA PRO A 503 1.52 -13.73 9.52
C PRO A 503 2.39 -14.97 9.45
N THR A 504 3.29 -15.14 10.41
CA THR A 504 4.07 -16.37 10.66
C THR A 504 3.39 -17.20 11.76
N PHE A 505 3.81 -18.47 11.91
CA PHE A 505 3.32 -19.29 13.04
C PHE A 505 3.74 -18.67 14.37
N GLU A 506 4.88 -17.98 14.41
CA GLU A 506 5.39 -17.31 15.61
C GLU A 506 4.44 -16.22 16.12
N HIS A 507 3.85 -15.43 15.21
CA HIS A 507 2.86 -14.42 15.57
C HIS A 507 1.67 -15.06 16.31
N LEU A 508 1.19 -16.21 15.81
CA LEU A 508 0.06 -16.93 16.40
C LEU A 508 0.43 -17.51 17.77
N GLU A 509 1.63 -18.08 17.92
CA GLU A 509 2.13 -18.59 19.20
C GLU A 509 2.27 -17.46 20.23
N LYS A 510 2.85 -16.30 19.85
CA LYS A 510 2.95 -15.11 20.71
C LYS A 510 1.57 -14.63 21.16
N LEU A 511 0.59 -14.53 20.26
CA LEU A 511 -0.78 -14.13 20.61
C LEU A 511 -1.46 -15.11 21.58
N ARG A 512 -1.23 -16.43 21.44
CA ARG A 512 -1.74 -17.41 22.40
C ARG A 512 -1.16 -17.18 23.80
N ARG A 513 0.15 -16.94 23.90
CA ARG A 513 0.83 -16.67 25.18
C ARG A 513 0.39 -15.35 25.79
N CYS A 514 0.27 -14.30 24.99
CA CYS A 514 -0.28 -13.03 25.43
C CYS A 514 -1.71 -13.19 25.95
N ARG A 515 -2.56 -13.97 25.26
CA ARG A 515 -3.91 -14.22 25.73
C ARG A 515 -3.91 -14.96 27.08
N GLY A 516 -3.14 -16.03 27.21
CA GLY A 516 -3.03 -16.77 28.46
C GLY A 516 -2.55 -15.87 29.61
N LEU A 517 -1.52 -15.07 29.35
CA LEU A 517 -1.03 -14.07 30.28
C LEU A 517 -2.13 -13.09 30.72
N SER A 518 -2.87 -12.50 29.79
CA SER A 518 -3.98 -11.57 30.09
C SER A 518 -5.08 -12.18 30.96
N ASP A 519 -5.31 -13.49 30.91
CA ASP A 519 -6.29 -14.17 31.76
C ASP A 519 -5.76 -14.43 33.18
N LYS A 520 -4.43 -14.43 33.36
CA LYS A 520 -3.74 -14.63 34.64
C LYS A 520 -3.41 -13.32 35.34
N VAL A 521 -2.94 -12.33 34.57
CA VAL A 521 -2.59 -10.99 35.04
C VAL A 521 -3.47 -9.97 34.32
N GLY A 522 -4.27 -9.22 35.08
CA GLY A 522 -5.27 -8.29 34.52
C GLY A 522 -4.68 -7.04 33.85
N SER A 523 -3.35 -6.92 33.79
CA SER A 523 -2.63 -5.73 33.34
C SER A 523 -2.30 -5.71 31.84
N LEU A 524 -2.34 -6.86 31.14
CA LEU A 524 -2.23 -6.91 29.67
C LEU A 524 -3.63 -7.06 29.06
N PRO A 525 -4.04 -6.25 28.05
CA PRO A 525 -5.38 -6.33 27.50
C PRO A 525 -5.65 -7.67 26.81
N ARG A 526 -6.83 -8.21 27.08
CA ARG A 526 -7.29 -9.46 26.48
C ARG A 526 -7.44 -9.32 24.96
N VAL A 527 -6.66 -10.10 24.23
CA VAL A 527 -6.77 -10.28 22.79
C VAL A 527 -7.75 -11.41 22.44
N LYS A 528 -8.41 -11.34 21.29
CA LYS A 528 -9.16 -12.46 20.70
C LYS A 528 -8.82 -12.61 19.22
N MET A 529 -8.70 -13.87 18.80
CA MET A 529 -8.72 -14.29 17.40
C MET A 529 -10.00 -15.08 17.11
N GLY A 530 -10.36 -15.22 15.84
CA GLY A 530 -11.50 -16.04 15.40
C GLY A 530 -12.74 -15.26 14.95
N GLU A 531 -12.72 -13.93 15.10
CA GLU A 531 -13.74 -13.02 14.57
C GLU A 531 -13.22 -12.28 13.33
N SER A 532 -14.12 -11.90 12.44
CA SER A 532 -13.81 -11.13 11.23
C SER A 532 -13.69 -9.63 11.54
N VAL A 533 -13.10 -8.88 10.61
CA VAL A 533 -13.12 -7.41 10.67
C VAL A 533 -14.56 -6.88 10.64
N ASP A 534 -15.45 -7.57 9.94
CA ASP A 534 -16.86 -7.17 9.85
C ASP A 534 -17.59 -7.36 11.19
N ASP A 535 -17.22 -8.36 11.99
CA ASP A 535 -17.74 -8.54 13.35
C ASP A 535 -17.30 -7.40 14.28
N PHE A 536 -16.06 -6.93 14.12
CA PHE A 536 -15.54 -5.77 14.85
C PHE A 536 -16.34 -4.50 14.54
N PHE A 537 -16.50 -4.16 13.27
CA PHE A 537 -17.28 -2.99 12.90
C PHE A 537 -18.76 -3.13 13.22
N ALA A 538 -19.34 -4.34 13.13
CA ALA A 538 -20.73 -4.56 13.52
C ALA A 538 -21.00 -4.18 14.99
N ARG A 539 -20.05 -4.45 15.90
CA ARG A 539 -20.14 -4.00 17.30
C ARG A 539 -20.09 -2.48 17.43
N LEU A 540 -19.22 -1.80 16.67
CA LEU A 540 -19.15 -0.34 16.69
C LEU A 540 -20.45 0.28 16.17
N GLU A 541 -21.02 -0.28 15.11
CA GLU A 541 -22.32 0.12 14.55
C GLU A 541 -23.47 -0.16 15.54
N GLU A 542 -23.45 -1.30 16.24
CA GLU A 542 -24.41 -1.62 17.30
C GLU A 542 -24.30 -0.65 18.48
N ASN A 543 -23.08 -0.33 18.92
CA ASN A 543 -22.85 0.67 19.96
C ASN A 543 -23.39 2.04 19.54
N ALA A 544 -23.15 2.46 18.30
CA ALA A 544 -23.72 3.68 17.75
C ALA A 544 -25.26 3.64 17.76
N ALA A 545 -25.87 2.53 17.34
CA ALA A 545 -27.32 2.34 17.35
C ALA A 545 -27.92 2.35 18.77
N ASN A 546 -27.16 1.92 19.77
CA ASN A 546 -27.54 1.91 21.18
C ASN A 546 -27.22 3.22 21.92
N GLY A 547 -26.79 4.28 21.21
CA GLY A 547 -26.63 5.63 21.74
C GLY A 547 -25.19 6.10 21.97
N THR A 548 -24.17 5.32 21.58
CA THR A 548 -22.77 5.80 21.62
C THR A 548 -22.54 6.86 20.55
N GLU A 549 -22.26 8.10 20.98
CA GLU A 549 -21.91 9.21 20.09
C GLU A 549 -20.41 9.23 19.78
N PHE A 550 -20.03 8.66 18.64
CA PHE A 550 -18.68 8.75 18.09
C PHE A 550 -18.37 10.17 17.57
N ALA A 551 -17.10 10.57 17.63
CA ALA A 551 -16.66 11.83 17.03
C ALA A 551 -16.92 11.84 15.52
N THR A 552 -17.22 13.00 14.95
CA THR A 552 -17.44 13.16 13.50
C THR A 552 -16.30 13.95 12.88
N TRP A 553 -15.76 13.48 11.77
CA TRP A 553 -14.80 14.22 10.95
C TRP A 553 -15.44 14.59 9.61
N TYR A 554 -15.59 15.88 9.33
CA TYR A 554 -16.18 16.37 8.07
C TYR A 554 -15.11 16.68 7.03
N GLY A 555 -15.27 16.14 5.83
CA GLY A 555 -14.42 16.45 4.68
C GLY A 555 -13.14 15.63 4.62
N GLU A 556 -12.04 16.29 4.26
CA GLU A 556 -10.79 15.64 3.86
C GLU A 556 -10.06 15.06 5.08
N LEU A 557 -9.54 13.84 4.98
CA LEU A 557 -8.54 13.33 5.91
C LEU A 557 -7.15 13.65 5.35
N TYR A 558 -6.72 14.88 5.59
CA TYR A 558 -5.45 15.40 5.08
C TYR A 558 -4.27 14.68 5.74
N PHE A 559 -3.42 14.07 4.93
CA PHE A 559 -2.20 13.41 5.38
C PHE A 559 -1.03 14.38 5.32
N GLU A 560 -0.40 14.60 6.48
CA GLU A 560 0.58 15.68 6.66
C GLU A 560 2.02 15.25 6.34
N LEU A 561 2.18 14.25 5.48
CA LEU A 561 3.44 13.68 5.02
C LEU A 561 3.29 13.25 3.54
N HIS A 562 4.39 12.94 2.85
CA HIS A 562 4.40 12.47 1.46
C HIS A 562 3.78 13.47 0.44
N ARG A 563 3.95 14.78 0.65
CA ARG A 563 3.37 15.82 -0.24
C ARG A 563 4.04 15.94 -1.61
N GLY A 564 5.25 15.42 -1.78
CA GLY A 564 5.97 15.39 -3.05
C GLY A 564 5.35 14.43 -4.07
N THR A 565 4.52 13.49 -3.60
CA THR A 565 3.79 12.52 -4.44
C THR A 565 2.85 13.17 -5.46
N TYR A 566 2.37 14.39 -5.20
CA TYR A 566 1.55 15.13 -6.14
C TYR A 566 2.31 15.58 -7.40
N THR A 567 3.65 15.66 -7.34
CA THR A 567 4.47 16.27 -8.41
C THR A 567 5.54 15.37 -9.01
N THR A 568 6.08 14.41 -8.25
CA THR A 568 7.00 13.40 -8.83
C THR A 568 6.32 12.63 -9.97
N GLN A 569 7.06 12.01 -10.89
CA GLN A 569 6.52 11.18 -11.98
C GLN A 569 5.37 11.83 -12.77
N ALA A 570 5.56 13.09 -13.19
CA ALA A 570 4.55 13.88 -13.89
C ALA A 570 3.99 13.20 -15.16
N ASN A 571 4.83 12.44 -15.88
CA ASN A 571 4.40 11.67 -17.06
C ASN A 571 3.35 10.62 -16.72
N ASN A 572 3.54 9.87 -15.63
CA ASN A 572 2.59 8.87 -15.17
C ASN A 572 1.22 9.50 -14.82
N LYS A 573 1.23 10.62 -14.08
CA LYS A 573 0.01 11.38 -13.76
C LYS A 573 -0.70 11.90 -15.01
N ARG A 574 0.06 12.42 -15.97
CA ARG A 574 -0.47 12.91 -17.25
C ARG A 574 -1.10 11.79 -18.06
N ASN A 575 -0.45 10.62 -18.12
CA ASN A 575 -0.97 9.45 -18.80
C ASN A 575 -2.26 8.95 -18.14
N ASN A 576 -2.32 8.87 -16.80
CA ASN A 576 -3.55 8.56 -16.08
C ASN A 576 -4.70 9.51 -16.46
N ARG A 577 -4.50 10.82 -16.35
CA ARG A 577 -5.56 11.80 -16.64
C ARG A 577 -6.03 11.74 -18.09
N LYS A 578 -5.11 11.54 -19.04
CA LYS A 578 -5.46 11.36 -20.45
C LYS A 578 -6.23 10.07 -20.71
N ALA A 579 -5.86 8.97 -20.04
CA ALA A 579 -6.57 7.70 -20.14
C ALA A 579 -7.99 7.80 -19.57
N GLU A 580 -8.17 8.50 -18.44
CA GLU A 580 -9.50 8.81 -17.87
C GLU A 580 -10.37 9.60 -18.83
N PHE A 581 -9.83 10.66 -19.46
CA PHE A 581 -10.56 11.43 -20.47
C PHE A 581 -10.92 10.60 -21.69
N LEU A 582 -9.99 9.79 -22.20
CA LEU A 582 -10.21 8.89 -23.32
C LEU A 582 -11.31 7.87 -23.00
N LEU A 583 -11.27 7.23 -21.84
CA LEU A 583 -12.27 6.23 -21.44
C LEU A 583 -13.66 6.86 -21.27
N ARG A 584 -13.76 8.02 -20.63
CA ARG A 584 -15.02 8.77 -20.50
C ARG A 584 -15.61 9.09 -21.88
N GLU A 585 -14.78 9.63 -22.77
CA GLU A 585 -15.19 9.95 -24.14
C GLU A 585 -15.61 8.69 -24.91
N LEU A 586 -14.80 7.65 -24.85
CA LEU A 586 -15.02 6.40 -25.57
C LEU A 586 -16.30 5.70 -25.12
N GLU A 587 -16.54 5.56 -23.82
CA GLU A 587 -17.76 4.92 -23.31
C GLU A 587 -19.00 5.69 -23.72
N HIS A 588 -18.95 7.03 -23.68
CA HIS A 588 -20.04 7.87 -24.16
C HIS A 588 -20.33 7.62 -25.65
N LEU A 589 -19.29 7.69 -26.50
CA LEU A 589 -19.44 7.49 -27.94
C LEU A 589 -19.86 6.07 -28.30
N ALA A 590 -19.26 5.06 -27.68
CA ALA A 590 -19.60 3.66 -27.91
C ALA A 590 -21.03 3.35 -27.46
N ALA A 591 -21.49 3.92 -26.35
CA ALA A 591 -22.88 3.78 -25.92
C ALA A 591 -23.84 4.39 -26.95
N VAL A 592 -23.60 5.63 -27.38
CA VAL A 592 -24.43 6.30 -28.41
C VAL A 592 -24.41 5.52 -29.73
N ALA A 593 -23.24 5.08 -30.19
CA ALA A 593 -23.08 4.30 -31.41
C ALA A 593 -23.85 2.96 -31.35
N SER A 594 -23.78 2.24 -30.22
CA SER A 594 -24.51 0.98 -30.04
C SER A 594 -26.03 1.14 -30.04
N LEU A 595 -26.52 2.31 -29.61
CA LEU A 595 -27.94 2.64 -29.63
C LEU A 595 -28.42 3.09 -31.01
N TYR A 596 -27.58 3.82 -31.74
CA TYR A 596 -27.87 4.36 -33.07
C TYR A 596 -27.77 3.29 -34.16
N GLU A 597 -26.64 2.58 -34.24
CA GLU A 597 -26.33 1.58 -35.28
C GLU A 597 -26.41 0.15 -34.74
N LYS A 598 -27.62 -0.28 -34.36
CA LYS A 598 -27.86 -1.55 -33.65
C LYS A 598 -27.43 -2.82 -34.40
N LYS A 599 -27.28 -2.76 -35.73
CA LYS A 599 -26.93 -3.93 -36.56
C LYS A 599 -25.45 -3.93 -36.96
N GLY A 600 -24.83 -2.75 -37.07
CA GLY A 600 -23.42 -2.61 -37.47
C GLY A 600 -22.42 -2.38 -36.34
N TYR A 601 -22.88 -2.05 -35.12
CA TYR A 601 -21.99 -1.73 -33.99
C TYR A 601 -22.46 -2.34 -32.67
N SER A 602 -21.56 -3.00 -31.95
CA SER A 602 -21.77 -3.51 -30.60
C SER A 602 -20.87 -2.77 -29.62
N TYR A 603 -21.37 -2.48 -28.41
CA TYR A 603 -20.56 -1.88 -27.35
C TYR A 603 -19.35 -2.80 -27.02
N PRO A 604 -18.10 -2.30 -27.13
CA PRO A 604 -16.89 -3.12 -26.97
C PRO A 604 -16.58 -3.33 -25.48
N LYS A 605 -17.44 -4.11 -24.82
CA LYS A 605 -17.44 -4.27 -23.36
C LYS A 605 -16.15 -4.88 -22.84
N GLN A 606 -15.62 -5.90 -23.51
CA GLN A 606 -14.44 -6.62 -23.06
C GLN A 606 -13.22 -5.70 -23.10
N GLU A 607 -12.99 -5.03 -24.22
CA GLU A 607 -11.84 -4.14 -24.39
C GLU A 607 -11.90 -2.94 -23.46
N ILE A 608 -13.09 -2.36 -23.24
CA ILE A 608 -13.28 -1.28 -22.26
C ILE A 608 -13.03 -1.76 -20.82
N ASP A 609 -13.45 -2.98 -20.47
CA ASP A 609 -13.15 -3.57 -19.17
C ASP A 609 -11.64 -3.74 -18.97
N GLU A 610 -10.94 -4.32 -19.96
CA GLU A 610 -9.48 -4.52 -19.94
C GLU A 610 -8.73 -3.17 -19.83
N MET A 611 -9.18 -2.15 -20.56
CA MET A 611 -8.61 -0.79 -20.46
C MET A 611 -8.84 -0.18 -19.08
N TRP A 612 -10.04 -0.31 -18.51
CA TRP A 612 -10.33 0.18 -17.16
C TRP A 612 -9.48 -0.54 -16.12
N GLU A 613 -9.48 -1.87 -16.11
CA GLU A 613 -8.66 -2.65 -15.19
C GLU A 613 -7.18 -2.24 -15.27
N GLY A 614 -6.66 -1.97 -16.48
CA GLY A 614 -5.31 -1.47 -16.69
C GLY A 614 -5.05 -0.07 -16.13
N VAL A 615 -5.97 0.88 -16.37
CA VAL A 615 -5.87 2.23 -15.76
C VAL A 615 -5.94 2.15 -14.25
N LEU A 616 -6.88 1.37 -13.69
CA LEU A 616 -7.06 1.20 -12.25
C LEU A 616 -5.85 0.53 -11.59
N LEU A 617 -5.17 -0.37 -12.29
CA LEU A 617 -3.91 -0.98 -11.84
C LEU A 617 -2.82 0.09 -11.69
N CYS A 618 -2.66 0.98 -12.66
CA CYS A 618 -1.72 2.10 -12.57
C CYS A 618 -2.08 3.14 -11.49
N GLN A 619 -3.29 3.09 -10.93
CA GLN A 619 -3.75 3.97 -9.84
C GLN A 619 -3.42 3.44 -8.44
N PHE A 620 -2.69 2.32 -8.34
CA PHE A 620 -2.16 1.84 -7.08
C PHE A 620 -1.43 2.95 -6.31
N HIS A 621 -1.54 2.94 -4.98
CA HIS A 621 -1.05 4.02 -4.12
C HIS A 621 0.47 4.23 -4.12
N ASP A 622 1.26 3.36 -4.75
CA ASP A 622 2.68 3.66 -5.06
C ASP A 622 2.99 3.93 -6.53
N CYS A 623 2.14 3.46 -7.44
CA CYS A 623 2.34 3.65 -8.87
C CYS A 623 2.03 5.09 -9.26
N LEU A 624 0.77 5.51 -9.03
CA LEU A 624 0.30 6.82 -9.44
C LEU A 624 0.97 7.93 -8.64
N PRO A 625 1.10 7.83 -7.30
CA PRO A 625 1.88 8.77 -6.49
C PRO A 625 3.35 8.88 -6.86
N GLY A 626 3.90 7.92 -7.61
CA GLY A 626 5.23 8.03 -8.19
C GLY A 626 6.34 7.74 -7.18
N SER A 627 6.13 6.71 -6.38
CA SER A 627 6.97 6.24 -5.27
C SER A 627 7.64 4.88 -5.52
N SER A 628 7.62 4.39 -6.76
CA SER A 628 8.20 3.10 -7.16
C SER A 628 9.58 3.22 -7.84
N ILE A 629 10.26 2.09 -8.05
CA ILE A 629 11.49 1.97 -8.86
C ILE A 629 11.21 2.16 -10.37
N GLU A 630 12.25 2.43 -11.16
CA GLU A 630 12.18 2.66 -12.61
C GLU A 630 11.42 1.56 -13.37
N MET A 631 11.69 0.29 -13.06
CA MET A 631 11.04 -0.87 -13.69
C MET A 631 9.51 -0.85 -13.57
N CYS A 632 8.97 -0.26 -12.51
CA CYS A 632 7.52 -0.12 -12.34
C CYS A 632 6.93 0.90 -13.31
N TYR A 633 7.67 1.96 -13.63
CA TYR A 633 7.22 2.95 -14.61
C TYR A 633 7.34 2.45 -16.03
N ASP A 634 8.37 1.65 -16.34
CA ASP A 634 8.47 0.91 -17.61
C ASP A 634 7.24 0.03 -17.84
N ASP A 635 6.75 -0.65 -16.80
CA ASP A 635 5.52 -1.46 -16.86
C ASP A 635 4.29 -0.57 -17.09
N SER A 636 4.17 0.55 -16.35
CA SER A 636 3.04 1.47 -16.49
C SER A 636 3.00 2.15 -17.86
N ASP A 637 4.14 2.56 -18.42
CA ASP A 637 4.25 3.22 -19.71
C ASP A 637 3.86 2.29 -20.85
N LYS A 638 4.29 1.02 -20.80
CA LYS A 638 3.85 -0.01 -21.75
C LYS A 638 2.34 -0.21 -21.69
N LEU A 639 1.77 -0.28 -20.49
CA LEU A 639 0.33 -0.47 -20.31
C LEU A 639 -0.47 0.73 -20.83
N TYR A 640 -0.07 1.95 -20.52
CA TYR A 640 -0.71 3.15 -21.07
C TYR A 640 -0.61 3.23 -22.58
N ALA A 641 0.53 2.86 -23.17
CA ALA A 641 0.70 2.84 -24.63
C ALA A 641 -0.32 1.91 -25.30
N GLU A 642 -0.53 0.70 -24.76
CA GLU A 642 -1.54 -0.23 -25.28
C GLU A 642 -2.98 0.25 -25.03
N ILE A 643 -3.25 0.90 -23.89
CA ILE A 643 -4.54 1.56 -23.61
C ILE A 643 -4.84 2.64 -24.64
N PHE A 644 -3.89 3.54 -24.93
CA PHE A 644 -4.09 4.62 -25.91
C PHE A 644 -4.29 4.07 -27.31
N LYS A 645 -3.48 3.10 -27.73
CA LYS A 645 -3.61 2.43 -29.03
C LYS A 645 -4.97 1.75 -29.19
N THR A 646 -5.43 1.02 -28.18
CA THR A 646 -6.74 0.35 -28.19
C THR A 646 -7.88 1.36 -28.18
N GLY A 647 -7.81 2.36 -27.30
CA GLY A 647 -8.84 3.39 -27.19
C GLY A 647 -8.99 4.24 -28.45
N GLU A 648 -7.90 4.61 -29.12
CA GLU A 648 -7.95 5.31 -30.42
C GLU A 648 -8.62 4.47 -31.51
N LYS A 649 -8.29 3.18 -31.58
CA LYS A 649 -8.95 2.24 -32.49
C LYS A 649 -10.45 2.18 -32.23
N LEU A 650 -10.87 1.99 -30.97
CA LEU A 650 -12.28 1.89 -30.60
C LEU A 650 -13.03 3.21 -30.81
N ARG A 651 -12.38 4.35 -30.54
CA ARG A 651 -12.93 5.69 -30.80
C ARG A 651 -13.18 5.90 -32.29
N LYS A 652 -12.23 5.52 -33.15
CA LYS A 652 -12.40 5.58 -34.61
C LYS A 652 -13.56 4.71 -35.09
N GLN A 653 -13.71 3.51 -34.53
CA GLN A 653 -14.84 2.63 -34.85
C GLN A 653 -16.19 3.21 -34.41
N ALA A 654 -16.27 3.76 -33.19
CA ALA A 654 -17.48 4.39 -32.68
C ALA A 654 -17.88 5.62 -33.51
N LEU A 655 -16.92 6.50 -33.84
CA LEU A 655 -17.14 7.65 -34.71
C LEU A 655 -17.60 7.24 -36.12
N GLY A 656 -16.97 6.20 -36.69
CA GLY A 656 -17.36 5.66 -37.98
C GLY A 656 -18.80 5.13 -38.00
N ALA A 657 -19.24 4.46 -36.93
CA ALA A 657 -20.63 4.02 -36.76
C ALA A 657 -21.62 5.20 -36.62
N LEU A 658 -21.14 6.36 -36.16
CA LEU A 658 -21.90 7.62 -36.10
C LEU A 658 -21.80 8.45 -37.40
N GLY A 659 -21.14 7.93 -38.44
CA GLY A 659 -20.99 8.62 -39.72
C GLY A 659 -19.95 9.76 -39.71
N VAL A 660 -19.06 9.79 -38.71
CA VAL A 660 -18.00 10.79 -38.57
C VAL A 660 -16.64 10.17 -38.88
N ASP A 661 -15.87 10.83 -39.72
CA ASP A 661 -14.54 10.39 -40.12
C ASP A 661 -13.51 11.48 -39.80
N ARG A 662 -12.42 11.11 -39.13
CA ARG A 662 -11.32 12.02 -38.76
C ARG A 662 -10.28 12.19 -39.88
N ASP A 663 -10.20 11.25 -40.81
CA ASP A 663 -9.08 11.12 -41.75
C ASP A 663 -9.49 11.38 -43.21
N SER A 664 -10.64 12.02 -43.45
CA SER A 664 -11.12 12.20 -44.83
C SER A 664 -10.51 13.43 -45.50
N ASP A 665 -9.39 13.24 -46.19
CA ASP A 665 -8.76 14.24 -47.09
C ASP A 665 -9.55 14.51 -48.38
N LYS A 666 -10.76 13.96 -48.51
CA LYS A 666 -11.57 14.08 -49.73
C LYS A 666 -12.42 15.33 -49.66
N GLY A 667 -12.09 16.32 -50.51
CA GLY A 667 -12.87 17.54 -50.68
C GLY A 667 -14.36 17.27 -50.93
N GLY A 668 -15.22 18.14 -50.37
CA GLY A 668 -16.69 18.07 -50.50
C GLY A 668 -17.45 17.61 -49.25
N LYS A 669 -16.78 17.38 -48.11
CA LYS A 669 -17.42 17.09 -46.81
C LYS A 669 -17.41 18.33 -45.88
N GLN A 670 -18.46 18.46 -45.06
CA GLN A 670 -18.61 19.54 -44.09
C GLN A 670 -17.78 19.26 -42.82
N LEU A 671 -16.99 20.25 -42.38
CA LEU A 671 -16.29 20.19 -41.09
C LEU A 671 -17.28 20.29 -39.94
N VAL A 672 -17.19 19.36 -38.99
CA VAL A 672 -18.04 19.32 -37.79
C VAL A 672 -17.19 19.25 -36.53
N ALA A 673 -17.68 19.85 -35.45
CA ALA A 673 -17.17 19.70 -34.10
C ALA A 673 -18.05 18.72 -33.33
N LEU A 674 -17.42 17.94 -32.44
CA LEU A 674 -18.10 17.00 -31.56
C LEU A 674 -17.87 17.41 -30.11
N ASN A 675 -18.94 17.83 -29.43
CA ASN A 675 -18.91 18.12 -28.01
C ASN A 675 -19.44 16.92 -27.21
N THR A 676 -18.54 16.22 -26.51
CA THR A 676 -18.89 15.10 -25.64
C THR A 676 -19.08 15.51 -24.17
N LEU A 677 -19.07 16.81 -23.86
CA LEU A 677 -19.37 17.34 -22.53
C LEU A 677 -20.88 17.60 -22.39
N PRO A 678 -21.47 17.40 -21.20
CA PRO A 678 -22.92 17.54 -20.98
C PRO A 678 -23.40 19.00 -20.85
N TRP A 679 -22.59 19.98 -21.29
CA TRP A 679 -22.94 21.39 -21.27
C TRP A 679 -22.56 22.08 -22.58
N PRO A 680 -23.17 23.25 -22.88
CA PRO A 680 -22.78 24.06 -24.03
C PRO A 680 -21.35 24.59 -23.89
N ARG A 681 -20.61 24.65 -25.00
CA ARG A 681 -19.25 25.16 -25.06
C ARG A 681 -19.05 25.96 -26.34
N SER A 682 -18.20 26.98 -26.26
CA SER A 682 -17.76 27.80 -27.37
C SER A 682 -16.25 27.87 -27.35
N GLU A 683 -15.61 27.55 -28.46
CA GLU A 683 -14.16 27.41 -28.48
C GLU A 683 -13.59 27.69 -29.87
N VAL A 684 -12.38 28.23 -29.88
CA VAL A 684 -11.53 28.30 -31.06
C VAL A 684 -10.72 27.00 -31.12
N VAL A 685 -10.99 26.15 -32.10
CA VAL A 685 -10.36 24.84 -32.26
C VAL A 685 -9.42 24.86 -33.45
N ARG A 686 -8.20 24.34 -33.28
CA ARG A 686 -7.23 24.19 -34.37
C ARG A 686 -7.68 23.08 -35.33
N ILE A 687 -7.68 23.38 -36.63
CA ILE A 687 -7.99 22.43 -37.71
C ILE A 687 -6.67 21.79 -38.18
N SER A 688 -6.71 20.51 -38.54
CA SER A 688 -5.56 19.80 -39.13
C SER A 688 -5.15 20.38 -40.48
N ASP A 689 -3.84 20.40 -40.77
CA ASP A 689 -3.32 20.86 -42.06
C ASP A 689 -3.92 20.01 -43.20
N GLY A 690 -4.56 20.65 -44.19
CA GLY A 690 -5.19 19.99 -45.35
C GLY A 690 -6.71 19.75 -45.25
N ALA A 691 -7.34 19.97 -44.09
CA ALA A 691 -8.77 19.66 -43.89
C ALA A 691 -9.76 20.77 -44.29
N ASN A 692 -9.30 21.87 -44.92
CA ASN A 692 -10.16 23.00 -45.32
C ASN A 692 -10.10 23.28 -46.84
N PRO A 693 -11.24 23.37 -47.55
CA PRO A 693 -11.31 23.79 -48.96
C PRO A 693 -11.04 25.28 -49.21
N ALA A 694 -11.02 26.14 -48.18
CA ALA A 694 -10.73 27.56 -48.29
C ALA A 694 -9.30 27.86 -47.77
N ASP A 695 -8.43 28.35 -48.66
CA ASP A 695 -7.03 28.67 -48.37
C ASP A 695 -6.87 29.51 -47.08
N ASN A 696 -6.03 29.01 -46.15
CA ASN A 696 -5.42 29.71 -45.00
C ASN A 696 -6.16 29.79 -43.65
N ALA A 697 -7.28 29.11 -43.39
CA ALA A 697 -7.85 29.07 -42.03
C ALA A 697 -7.36 27.85 -41.22
N TYR A 698 -6.45 28.08 -40.26
CA TYR A 698 -5.93 27.09 -39.31
C TYR A 698 -6.85 26.84 -38.10
N TYR A 699 -7.92 27.62 -37.97
CA TYR A 699 -8.86 27.56 -36.84
C TYR A 699 -10.31 27.57 -37.30
N ALA A 700 -11.15 26.89 -36.54
CA ALA A 700 -12.60 26.97 -36.61
C ALA A 700 -13.15 27.44 -35.26
N CYS A 701 -14.23 28.20 -35.31
CA CYS A 701 -15.02 28.50 -34.12
C CYS A 701 -16.14 27.47 -33.98
N PHE A 702 -16.26 26.92 -32.79
CA PHE A 702 -17.37 26.08 -32.35
C PHE A 702 -18.18 26.87 -31.33
N ASN A 703 -19.51 26.84 -31.43
CA ASN A 703 -20.43 27.33 -30.40
C ASN A 703 -21.64 26.42 -30.40
N GLY A 704 -21.88 25.73 -29.28
CA GLY A 704 -22.90 24.72 -29.32
C GLY A 704 -23.10 23.86 -28.07
N THR A 705 -24.17 23.08 -28.09
CA THR A 705 -24.53 22.11 -27.04
C THR A 705 -23.76 20.79 -27.20
N THR A 706 -24.08 19.79 -26.39
CA THR A 706 -23.59 18.41 -26.55
C THR A 706 -23.99 17.84 -27.91
N GLY A 707 -23.08 17.12 -28.58
CA GLY A 707 -23.31 16.44 -29.86
C GLY A 707 -22.49 16.97 -31.04
N LEU A 708 -22.91 16.61 -32.26
CA LEU A 708 -22.28 17.01 -33.52
C LEU A 708 -22.84 18.33 -34.04
N MET A 709 -21.96 19.25 -34.44
CA MET A 709 -22.33 20.59 -34.85
C MET A 709 -21.43 21.13 -35.97
N PRO A 710 -21.94 22.00 -36.85
CA PRO A 710 -21.13 22.60 -37.90
C PRO A 710 -20.09 23.58 -37.33
N CYS A 711 -18.89 23.57 -37.91
CA CYS A 711 -17.86 24.56 -37.61
C CYS A 711 -18.10 25.89 -38.36
N MET A 712 -17.78 27.02 -37.74
CA MET A 712 -17.85 28.36 -38.35
C MET A 712 -16.44 28.84 -38.70
N THR A 713 -16.21 29.34 -39.94
CA THR A 713 -14.88 29.72 -40.43
C THR A 713 -14.75 31.16 -40.97
N SER A 714 -15.84 31.94 -41.10
CA SER A 714 -15.80 33.24 -41.84
C SER A 714 -16.33 34.49 -41.12
N ASP A 715 -17.12 34.41 -40.04
CA ASP A 715 -17.99 35.53 -39.62
C ASP A 715 -17.50 36.36 -38.41
N PHE A 716 -16.24 36.22 -37.98
CA PHE A 716 -15.79 36.70 -36.65
C PHE A 716 -15.14 38.10 -36.60
N GLU A 717 -15.27 38.91 -37.65
CA GLU A 717 -14.19 39.86 -38.01
C GLU A 717 -13.97 41.12 -37.16
N THR A 718 -14.77 41.54 -36.17
CA THR A 718 -14.48 42.87 -35.55
C THR A 718 -14.63 43.08 -34.05
N ARG A 719 -15.53 42.38 -33.32
CA ARG A 719 -15.73 42.67 -31.88
C ARG A 719 -14.95 41.76 -30.93
N ASN A 720 -14.70 40.51 -31.31
CA ASN A 720 -14.21 39.48 -30.40
C ASN A 720 -12.87 38.85 -30.81
N ALA A 721 -12.25 39.38 -31.87
CA ALA A 721 -10.95 38.91 -32.37
C ALA A 721 -9.84 39.10 -31.33
N ALA A 722 -8.89 38.17 -31.31
CA ALA A 722 -7.64 38.30 -30.57
C ALA A 722 -6.69 39.25 -31.31
N LYS A 723 -5.97 40.08 -30.56
CA LYS A 723 -5.02 41.08 -31.09
C LYS A 723 -3.75 41.07 -30.27
N ILE A 724 -2.62 41.30 -30.93
CA ILE A 724 -1.33 41.44 -30.28
C ILE A 724 -0.57 42.64 -30.85
N ALA A 725 0.08 43.40 -29.97
CA ALA A 725 0.97 44.50 -30.35
C ALA A 725 2.15 44.58 -29.39
N GLU A 726 3.34 44.87 -29.92
CA GLU A 726 4.49 45.25 -29.10
C GLU A 726 4.35 46.75 -28.74
N THR A 727 4.03 47.06 -27.49
CA THR A 727 3.76 48.44 -27.04
C THR A 727 5.04 49.20 -26.71
N LYS A 728 6.08 48.48 -26.28
CA LYS A 728 7.46 48.94 -26.05
C LYS A 728 8.41 47.78 -26.39
N PRO A 729 9.70 48.03 -26.66
CA PRO A 729 10.66 46.96 -26.92
C PRO A 729 10.61 45.88 -25.81
N GLY A 730 10.20 44.66 -26.18
CA GLY A 730 10.07 43.52 -25.27
C GLY A 730 8.78 43.46 -24.43
N VAL A 731 7.81 44.35 -24.65
CA VAL A 731 6.52 44.40 -23.95
C VAL A 731 5.38 44.21 -24.96
N PHE A 732 4.59 43.17 -24.77
CA PHE A 732 3.52 42.75 -25.69
C PHE A 732 2.15 42.88 -25.01
N SER A 733 1.21 43.60 -25.63
CA SER A 733 -0.19 43.62 -25.22
C SER A 733 -0.97 42.61 -26.06
N LEU A 734 -1.56 41.60 -25.40
CA LEU A 734 -2.51 40.66 -25.98
C LEU A 734 -3.91 41.07 -25.52
N GLU A 735 -4.83 41.26 -26.44
CA GLU A 735 -6.17 41.75 -26.14
C GLU A 735 -7.24 40.94 -26.87
N ASN A 736 -8.36 40.68 -26.20
CA ASN A 736 -9.60 40.26 -26.84
C ASN A 736 -10.78 41.09 -26.27
N GLY A 737 -12.02 40.70 -26.56
CA GLY A 737 -13.20 41.42 -26.06
C GLY A 737 -13.37 41.43 -24.53
N LYS A 738 -12.59 40.63 -23.78
CA LYS A 738 -12.80 40.36 -22.35
C LYS A 738 -11.56 40.58 -21.48
N LEU A 739 -10.37 40.35 -22.01
CA LEU A 739 -9.11 40.46 -21.30
C LEU A 739 -8.14 41.38 -22.06
N LYS A 740 -7.34 42.12 -21.29
CA LYS A 740 -6.11 42.76 -21.77
C LYS A 740 -4.94 42.27 -20.93
N VAL A 741 -3.92 41.77 -21.60
CA VAL A 741 -2.79 41.06 -20.98
C VAL A 741 -1.51 41.72 -21.45
N GLU A 742 -0.76 42.33 -20.55
CA GLU A 742 0.60 42.80 -20.85
C GLU A 742 1.62 41.74 -20.44
N VAL A 743 2.43 41.29 -21.40
CA VAL A 743 3.52 40.33 -21.19
C VAL A 743 4.85 41.03 -21.38
N GLN A 744 5.74 40.90 -20.41
CA GLN A 744 7.12 41.40 -20.47
C GLN A 744 8.07 40.31 -20.01
N ASP A 745 9.07 40.00 -20.84
CA ASP A 745 10.10 38.99 -20.56
C ASP A 745 9.54 37.62 -20.07
N GLY A 746 8.41 37.19 -20.63
CA GLY A 746 7.78 35.89 -20.35
C GLY A 746 6.90 35.84 -19.11
N VAL A 747 6.68 36.98 -18.44
CA VAL A 747 5.70 37.10 -17.34
C VAL A 747 4.61 38.09 -17.68
N ILE A 748 3.41 37.85 -17.16
CA ILE A 748 2.30 38.80 -17.25
C ILE A 748 2.51 39.87 -16.18
N THR A 749 2.60 41.14 -16.61
CA THR A 749 2.74 42.31 -15.73
C THR A 749 1.42 43.04 -15.49
N SER A 750 0.41 42.81 -16.33
CA SER A 750 -0.96 43.28 -16.13
C SER A 750 -1.94 42.26 -16.74
N LEU A 751 -3.00 41.93 -16.01
CA LEU A 751 -4.13 41.13 -16.47
C LEU A 751 -5.42 41.87 -16.11
N PHE A 752 -5.89 42.69 -17.04
CA PHE A 752 -7.08 43.50 -16.83
C PHE A 752 -8.34 42.78 -17.33
N ASP A 753 -9.30 42.58 -16.43
CA ASP A 753 -10.65 42.11 -16.77
C ASP A 753 -11.49 43.31 -17.24
N VAL A 754 -11.86 43.30 -18.52
CA VAL A 754 -12.59 44.40 -19.16
C VAL A 754 -14.02 44.51 -18.62
N ASN A 755 -14.65 43.40 -18.27
CA ASN A 755 -16.03 43.36 -17.79
C ASN A 755 -16.12 43.79 -16.33
N ALA A 756 -15.26 43.23 -15.48
CA ALA A 756 -15.18 43.60 -14.07
C ALA A 756 -14.48 44.95 -13.84
N LYS A 757 -13.82 45.50 -14.88
CA LYS A 757 -13.10 46.78 -14.86
C LYS A 757 -12.05 46.84 -13.75
N ARG A 758 -11.30 45.76 -13.56
CA ARG A 758 -10.28 45.66 -12.52
C ARG A 758 -9.01 44.98 -13.02
N GLU A 759 -7.91 45.34 -12.40
CA GLU A 759 -6.69 44.56 -12.43
C GLU A 759 -6.90 43.27 -11.59
N VAL A 760 -6.43 42.15 -12.12
CA VAL A 760 -6.52 40.83 -11.46
C VAL A 760 -5.25 40.54 -10.67
N LEU A 761 -4.10 41.05 -11.12
CA LEU A 761 -2.84 40.83 -10.43
C LEU A 761 -2.69 41.73 -9.20
N ALA A 762 -2.01 41.22 -8.19
CA ALA A 762 -1.58 42.03 -7.06
C ALA A 762 -0.68 43.18 -7.54
N LYS A 763 -0.65 44.29 -6.81
CA LYS A 763 0.21 45.43 -7.12
C LYS A 763 1.68 44.97 -7.24
N ASP A 764 2.33 45.34 -8.35
CA ASP A 764 3.70 44.94 -8.71
C ASP A 764 3.91 43.42 -8.90
N GLY A 765 2.82 42.65 -8.93
CA GLY A 765 2.81 41.20 -9.12
C GLY A 765 3.17 40.78 -10.55
N LYS A 766 3.80 39.61 -10.67
CA LYS A 766 4.20 39.01 -11.94
C LYS A 766 3.58 37.62 -12.04
N ALA A 767 2.62 37.44 -12.94
CA ALA A 767 1.99 36.14 -13.18
C ALA A 767 2.79 35.33 -14.22
N GLY A 768 2.85 34.01 -14.03
CA GLY A 768 3.67 33.15 -14.88
C GLY A 768 5.16 33.18 -14.53
N GLN A 769 5.53 33.75 -13.36
CA GLN A 769 6.92 33.79 -12.92
C GLN A 769 7.39 32.37 -12.55
N LEU A 770 8.38 31.86 -13.28
CA LEU A 770 9.03 30.60 -12.97
C LEU A 770 10.01 30.78 -11.81
N VAL A 771 9.91 29.87 -10.84
CA VAL A 771 10.74 29.83 -9.63
C VAL A 771 11.26 28.42 -9.41
N ILE A 772 12.52 28.34 -8.98
CA ILE A 772 13.16 27.07 -8.63
C ILE A 772 13.50 27.04 -7.14
N PHE A 773 13.27 25.89 -6.52
CA PHE A 773 13.58 25.60 -5.13
C PHE A 773 14.55 24.41 -5.07
N ASP A 774 15.37 24.35 -4.03
CA ASP A 774 16.08 23.14 -3.63
C ASP A 774 15.09 22.16 -2.99
N ASP A 775 15.06 20.93 -3.50
CA ASP A 775 14.18 19.86 -2.99
C ASP A 775 15.01 18.73 -2.39
N LYS A 776 15.18 18.79 -1.08
CA LYS A 776 16.02 17.89 -0.28
C LYS A 776 15.25 17.52 0.99
N PRO A 777 14.24 16.64 0.89
CA PRO A 777 13.41 16.27 2.04
C PRO A 777 14.21 15.49 3.09
N LEU A 778 13.62 15.31 4.28
CA LEU A 778 14.30 14.71 5.43
C LEU A 778 14.49 13.20 5.29
N TYR A 779 13.48 12.49 4.78
CA TYR A 779 13.43 11.03 4.81
C TYR A 779 13.30 10.43 3.41
N TRP A 780 12.17 10.63 2.73
CA TRP A 780 11.84 9.92 1.50
C TRP A 780 11.82 10.84 0.27
N GLN A 781 12.84 10.73 -0.59
CA GLN A 781 13.09 11.69 -1.68
C GLN A 781 11.96 11.80 -2.72
N ALA A 782 11.30 10.70 -3.08
CA ALA A 782 10.21 10.72 -4.06
C ALA A 782 8.84 10.99 -3.42
N TRP A 783 8.71 10.84 -2.09
CA TRP A 783 7.45 11.00 -1.40
C TRP A 783 7.30 12.40 -0.82
N ASP A 784 8.33 12.92 -0.17
CA ASP A 784 8.24 14.12 0.66
C ASP A 784 8.65 15.39 -0.08
N VAL A 785 7.98 16.47 0.28
CA VAL A 785 8.50 17.82 0.11
C VAL A 785 8.28 18.57 1.41
N GLU A 786 9.34 19.14 1.95
CA GLU A 786 9.34 19.73 3.29
C GLU A 786 9.08 21.23 3.28
N VAL A 787 8.43 21.78 4.30
CA VAL A 787 8.03 23.20 4.32
C VAL A 787 9.21 24.17 4.09
N PHE A 788 10.42 23.83 4.57
CA PHE A 788 11.61 24.67 4.42
C PHE A 788 12.12 24.77 2.98
N HIS A 789 11.66 23.94 2.02
CA HIS A 789 12.07 24.06 0.62
C HIS A 789 11.76 25.46 0.08
N LEU A 790 10.69 26.11 0.58
CA LEU A 790 10.27 27.45 0.19
C LEU A 790 11.31 28.54 0.49
N GLU A 791 12.20 28.33 1.45
CA GLU A 791 13.24 29.30 1.84
C GLU A 791 14.35 29.41 0.78
N SER A 792 14.48 28.39 -0.08
CA SER A 792 15.47 28.33 -1.16
C SER A 792 15.01 28.97 -2.47
N ARG A 793 13.86 29.66 -2.46
CA ARG A 793 13.22 30.27 -3.63
C ARG A 793 14.20 31.11 -4.45
N LYS A 794 14.31 30.79 -5.75
CA LYS A 794 15.05 31.58 -6.73
C LYS A 794 14.20 31.83 -7.96
N GLU A 795 14.02 33.09 -8.32
CA GLU A 795 13.40 33.45 -9.60
C GLU A 795 14.35 33.08 -10.74
N LEU A 796 13.81 32.39 -11.76
CA LEU A 796 14.58 32.11 -12.96
C LEU A 796 14.73 33.39 -13.80
N PRO A 797 15.91 33.59 -14.42
CA PRO A 797 16.16 34.76 -15.24
C PRO A 797 15.22 34.76 -16.44
N ARG A 798 14.84 35.96 -16.86
CA ARG A 798 13.85 36.12 -17.91
C ARG A 798 14.46 35.93 -19.29
N GLY A 799 13.78 35.18 -20.13
CA GLY A 799 14.12 34.99 -21.53
C GLY A 799 13.66 36.13 -22.42
N LYS A 800 14.19 36.18 -23.65
CA LYS A 800 13.64 37.06 -24.68
C LYS A 800 12.28 36.53 -25.12
N THR A 801 11.27 37.39 -25.10
CA THR A 801 9.92 37.08 -25.55
C THR A 801 9.74 37.52 -27.00
N VAL A 802 9.10 36.67 -27.81
CA VAL A 802 8.80 36.97 -29.22
C VAL A 802 7.37 36.54 -29.55
N ILE A 803 6.75 37.18 -30.54
CA ILE A 803 5.44 36.78 -31.05
C ILE A 803 5.57 35.41 -31.74
N ALA A 804 4.83 34.43 -31.25
CA ALA A 804 4.76 33.09 -31.84
C ALA A 804 3.59 32.98 -32.82
N GLU A 805 2.47 33.64 -32.51
CA GLU A 805 1.26 33.60 -33.32
C GLU A 805 0.55 34.96 -33.32
N ASN A 806 0.12 35.39 -34.51
CA ASN A 806 -0.68 36.60 -34.70
C ASN A 806 -1.81 36.34 -35.69
N SER A 807 -2.95 35.91 -35.16
CA SER A 807 -4.16 35.61 -35.92
C SER A 807 -5.37 36.23 -35.21
N PRO A 808 -6.43 36.65 -35.95
CA PRO A 808 -7.67 37.13 -35.33
C PRO A 808 -8.35 36.08 -34.44
N TYR A 809 -8.01 34.79 -34.60
CA TYR A 809 -8.55 33.69 -33.80
C TYR A 809 -7.77 33.41 -32.52
N ARG A 810 -6.44 33.59 -32.54
CA ARG A 810 -5.54 33.33 -31.42
C ARG A 810 -4.27 34.13 -31.62
N VAL A 811 -3.78 34.73 -30.53
CA VAL A 811 -2.48 35.38 -30.49
C VAL A 811 -1.64 34.73 -29.39
N SER A 812 -0.32 34.68 -29.59
CA SER A 812 0.58 34.15 -28.57
C SER A 812 1.98 34.73 -28.63
N VAL A 813 2.64 34.72 -27.48
CA VAL A 813 4.07 34.99 -27.32
C VAL A 813 4.76 33.77 -26.76
N VAL A 814 6.02 33.60 -27.12
CA VAL A 814 6.87 32.52 -26.62
C VAL A 814 8.13 33.09 -25.98
N THR A 815 8.52 32.48 -24.87
CA THR A 815 9.73 32.83 -24.13
C THR A 815 10.49 31.57 -23.76
N GLU A 816 11.77 31.53 -24.10
CA GLU A 816 12.68 30.47 -23.66
C GLU A 816 13.46 30.94 -22.42
N THR A 817 13.25 30.25 -21.31
CA THR A 817 13.91 30.48 -20.02
C THR A 817 14.90 29.36 -19.76
N ARG A 818 16.18 29.72 -19.70
CA ARG A 818 17.24 28.78 -19.31
C ARG A 818 17.20 28.57 -17.79
N ILE A 819 17.02 27.33 -17.35
CA ILE A 819 17.10 26.96 -15.92
C ILE A 819 18.57 26.79 -15.51
N SER A 820 19.32 26.05 -16.33
CA SER A 820 20.73 25.74 -16.11
C SER A 820 21.43 25.45 -17.45
N ASP A 821 22.66 24.95 -17.42
CA ASP A 821 23.34 24.52 -18.64
C ASP A 821 22.72 23.29 -19.32
N LYS A 822 21.92 22.51 -18.58
CA LYS A 822 21.32 21.24 -19.01
C LYS A 822 19.80 21.24 -19.08
N SER A 823 19.14 22.28 -18.55
CA SER A 823 17.68 22.34 -18.44
C SER A 823 17.13 23.68 -18.94
N TRP A 824 15.99 23.67 -19.60
CA TRP A 824 15.30 24.86 -20.12
C TRP A 824 13.78 24.69 -20.11
N VAL A 825 13.06 25.81 -20.12
CA VAL A 825 11.61 25.89 -20.27
C VAL A 825 11.28 26.81 -21.42
N LYS A 826 10.43 26.37 -22.33
CA LYS A 826 9.84 27.21 -23.37
C LYS A 826 8.36 27.40 -23.04
N THR A 827 8.01 28.60 -22.60
CA THR A 827 6.64 28.96 -22.22
C THR A 827 5.96 29.72 -23.34
N THR A 828 4.81 29.25 -23.79
CA THR A 828 3.91 29.92 -24.73
C THR A 828 2.72 30.47 -23.95
N ILE A 829 2.51 31.79 -24.00
CA ILE A 829 1.36 32.47 -23.41
C ILE A 829 0.42 32.86 -24.54
N SER A 830 -0.81 32.35 -24.52
CA SER A 830 -1.77 32.59 -25.60
C SER A 830 -3.12 33.13 -25.11
N LEU A 831 -3.77 33.90 -25.98
CA LEU A 831 -5.10 34.43 -25.79
C LEU A 831 -5.93 34.19 -27.06
N SER A 832 -7.02 33.44 -26.92
CA SER A 832 -7.95 33.16 -28.01
C SER A 832 -9.01 34.24 -28.15
N ALA A 833 -9.62 34.31 -29.34
CA ALA A 833 -10.80 35.13 -29.59
C ALA A 833 -11.98 34.68 -28.71
N SER A 834 -12.80 35.64 -28.28
CA SER A 834 -13.96 35.35 -27.41
C SER A 834 -15.15 34.89 -28.25
N VAL A 835 -15.35 33.59 -28.43
CA VAL A 835 -16.39 33.04 -29.34
C VAL A 835 -17.81 33.49 -28.98
N SER A 836 -18.13 33.62 -27.69
CA SER A 836 -19.44 34.09 -27.23
C SER A 836 -19.31 35.09 -26.08
N ASP A 837 -20.30 35.98 -25.93
CA ASP A 837 -20.31 36.96 -24.83
C ASP A 837 -20.59 36.31 -23.47
N ASN A 838 -21.20 35.12 -23.45
CA ASN A 838 -21.60 34.42 -22.23
C ASN A 838 -20.51 33.54 -21.60
N GLU A 839 -19.43 33.22 -22.32
CA GLU A 839 -18.36 32.36 -21.80
C GLU A 839 -17.17 33.11 -21.24
N SER A 840 -16.58 32.65 -20.14
CA SER A 840 -15.36 33.28 -19.61
C SER A 840 -14.19 33.16 -20.58
N SER A 841 -13.41 34.23 -20.73
CA SER A 841 -12.12 34.17 -21.41
C SER A 841 -11.03 33.76 -20.42
N TYR A 842 -9.99 33.09 -20.89
CA TYR A 842 -8.83 32.70 -20.09
C TYR A 842 -7.53 32.93 -20.86
N VAL A 843 -6.42 33.05 -20.12
CA VAL A 843 -5.07 33.06 -20.68
C VAL A 843 -4.51 31.65 -20.55
N GLU A 844 -4.00 31.09 -21.64
CA GLU A 844 -3.44 29.74 -21.66
C GLU A 844 -1.92 29.79 -21.60
N PHE A 845 -1.34 28.96 -20.74
CA PHE A 845 0.09 28.73 -20.61
C PHE A 845 0.41 27.31 -21.05
N GLU A 846 1.31 27.16 -22.01
CA GLU A 846 1.88 25.89 -22.42
C GLU A 846 3.39 25.93 -22.17
N SER A 847 3.92 24.95 -21.44
CA SER A 847 5.35 24.86 -21.15
C SER A 847 5.92 23.55 -21.66
N GLU A 848 6.88 23.66 -22.57
CA GLU A 848 7.77 22.57 -22.96
C GLU A 848 9.03 22.64 -22.08
N VAL A 849 9.42 21.53 -21.46
CA VAL A 849 10.48 21.51 -20.46
C VAL A 849 11.47 20.40 -20.77
N GLU A 850 12.73 20.76 -21.00
CA GLU A 850 13.85 19.82 -20.90
C GLU A 850 14.35 19.87 -19.46
N TRP A 851 14.20 18.76 -18.74
CA TRP A 851 14.47 18.70 -17.30
C TRP A 851 15.54 17.67 -16.98
N GLN A 852 16.74 18.16 -16.63
CA GLN A 852 17.85 17.33 -16.15
C GLN A 852 18.37 17.78 -14.78
N GLU A 853 17.62 18.63 -14.08
CA GLU A 853 17.96 19.05 -12.72
C GLU A 853 17.86 17.89 -11.71
N THR A 854 18.58 18.03 -10.60
CA THR A 854 18.61 17.02 -9.53
C THR A 854 18.28 17.71 -8.22
N MET A 855 17.33 17.15 -7.45
CA MET A 855 16.91 17.71 -6.16
C MET A 855 16.49 19.19 -6.30
N LYS A 856 15.59 19.45 -7.25
CA LYS A 856 15.03 20.76 -7.56
C LYS A 856 13.53 20.66 -7.75
N PHE A 857 12.83 21.72 -7.36
CA PHE A 857 11.39 21.87 -7.56
C PHE A 857 11.14 23.11 -8.42
N LEU A 858 10.63 22.94 -9.64
CA LEU A 858 10.16 24.05 -10.48
C LEU A 858 8.69 24.35 -10.19
N LYS A 859 8.36 25.60 -9.90
CA LYS A 859 6.98 26.07 -9.77
C LYS A 859 6.75 27.33 -10.60
N VAL A 860 5.48 27.64 -10.81
CA VAL A 860 5.02 28.88 -11.45
C VAL A 860 4.10 29.63 -10.49
N GLU A 861 4.31 30.94 -10.36
CA GLU A 861 3.57 31.78 -9.42
C GLU A 861 2.60 32.74 -10.13
N PHE A 862 1.41 32.91 -9.54
CA PHE A 862 0.35 33.79 -10.01
C PHE A 862 -0.17 34.65 -8.84
N PRO A 863 0.48 35.79 -8.53
CA PRO A 863 0.05 36.66 -7.45
C PRO A 863 -1.22 37.43 -7.85
N VAL A 864 -2.36 37.05 -7.26
CA VAL A 864 -3.68 37.65 -7.55
C VAL A 864 -4.08 38.66 -6.47
N ASP A 865 -4.80 39.71 -6.87
CA ASP A 865 -5.39 40.72 -5.98
C ASP A 865 -6.72 40.23 -5.37
N VAL A 866 -6.65 39.09 -4.70
CA VAL A 866 -7.79 38.43 -4.03
C VAL A 866 -7.43 38.19 -2.58
N THR A 867 -8.21 38.78 -1.67
CA THR A 867 -8.10 38.52 -0.23
C THR A 867 -9.28 37.65 0.22
N ASN A 868 -9.00 36.38 0.49
CA ASN A 868 -9.94 35.43 1.07
C ASN A 868 -9.19 34.54 2.06
N ALA A 869 -9.86 34.12 3.14
CA ALA A 869 -9.26 33.23 4.16
C ALA A 869 -9.19 31.76 3.70
N GLU A 870 -9.87 31.44 2.60
CA GLU A 870 -9.95 30.11 2.01
C GLU A 870 -9.80 30.16 0.49
N ALA A 871 -9.29 29.07 -0.06
CA ALA A 871 -9.25 28.78 -1.49
C ALA A 871 -10.04 27.51 -1.77
N SER A 872 -10.83 27.54 -2.85
CA SER A 872 -11.63 26.41 -3.31
C SER A 872 -10.85 25.60 -4.34
N TYR A 873 -10.69 24.31 -4.10
CA TYR A 873 -10.02 23.37 -4.99
C TYR A 873 -11.02 22.31 -5.45
N GLU A 874 -10.96 21.93 -6.72
CA GLU A 874 -11.71 20.78 -7.22
C GLU A 874 -11.16 19.49 -6.60
N THR A 875 -12.07 18.62 -6.18
CA THR A 875 -11.80 17.26 -5.74
C THR A 875 -12.83 16.35 -6.40
N GLN A 876 -12.70 15.04 -6.21
CA GLN A 876 -13.57 14.05 -6.84
C GLN A 876 -15.03 14.33 -6.49
N TYR A 877 -15.85 14.67 -7.49
CA TYR A 877 -17.27 15.01 -7.32
C TYR A 877 -17.56 16.13 -6.30
N GLY A 878 -16.68 17.12 -6.16
CA GLY A 878 -16.94 18.23 -5.25
C GLY A 878 -15.86 19.31 -5.22
N ILE A 879 -16.02 20.23 -4.29
CA ILE A 879 -15.09 21.32 -4.01
C ILE A 879 -14.66 21.23 -2.55
N VAL A 880 -13.35 21.18 -2.31
CA VAL A 880 -12.76 21.29 -0.96
C VAL A 880 -12.26 22.72 -0.74
N ARG A 881 -12.49 23.25 0.45
CA ARG A 881 -11.99 24.57 0.85
C ARG A 881 -10.83 24.39 1.80
N ARG A 882 -9.66 24.93 1.45
CA ARG A 882 -8.46 24.90 2.29
C ARG A 882 -8.08 26.32 2.70
N PRO A 883 -7.50 26.50 3.89
CA PRO A 883 -7.08 27.83 4.35
C PRO A 883 -5.97 28.41 3.47
N THR A 884 -5.95 29.72 3.32
CA THR A 884 -4.88 30.52 2.68
C THR A 884 -3.98 31.21 3.71
N HIS A 885 -4.15 30.85 4.98
CA HIS A 885 -3.38 31.35 6.11
C HIS A 885 -2.71 30.19 6.87
N TYR A 886 -1.64 30.48 7.61
CA TYR A 886 -0.89 29.50 8.38
C TYR A 886 -1.14 29.60 9.90
N ASN A 887 -2.38 29.90 10.30
CA ASN A 887 -2.73 30.23 11.70
C ASN A 887 -2.55 29.06 12.68
N THR A 888 -3.03 27.88 12.29
CA THR A 888 -2.93 26.66 13.10
C THR A 888 -1.91 25.72 12.47
N ARG A 889 -1.19 25.02 13.34
CA ARG A 889 -0.29 23.95 12.91
C ARG A 889 -1.11 22.79 12.40
#